data_AF-A0A939L713-F1
#
_entry.id   AF-A0A939L713-F1
#
_cell.length_a   1.000
_cell.length_b   1.000
_cell.length_c   1.000
_cell.angle_alpha   90.00
_cell.angle_beta   90.00
_cell.angle_gamma   90.00
#
_symmetry.space_group_name_H-M   'P 1'
#
loop_
_entity.id
_entity.type
_entity.pdbx_description
1 polymer ?
#
loop_
_entity_poly.entity_id
_entity_poly.type
_entity_poly.pdbx_seq_one_letter_code
_entity_poly.pdbx_strand_id
1 'polypeptide(L)'
;VQVNWGSVLPSGRTVDLPTYAFRHKRFWLDSGTSSPVMELPQSIDDLTEAPPLDSATGLLRQLVGRPEYEQEQVLLDLIRAHAAAVLGHDSPQALDPAHTFKELGFDSVTGVELRNRLSAEAATRLPTTLIFDYPTPLALSEFLRAEALGHADELTGPGRSAAGADEPIAIVAMSCRLPGDVSAPEQLWDLLAAGGDAVGELPTDRGWDLSQLFDPAADRAGTFYTRGGGFITGAAEFDAGFFGISPREALAMDPQQRLLLELSWEAFERAGIDPRQLRGSATGVFVGASSSGYGANAPEELEGHLQSGIAPSVISGRVAYTLGLEGPALTVDTACSSSLVALHLAGQALRSGECSLALAGGVTVHATTSWLAWFSRQQGLAADGRCKAYSEQADGMGMAEGAGIVVLERLSDARRLGHKVLAVVRGSAVNQDGASNGLTAPNGPSQQRVIRAALNNAGLSAGDVDVVEGHGTGTPLGDPIEAQALLATYGQGRPADRPLLLGSLKSNIGHTQWSSGVAGVIKMVLALQNEQLPRTLHAEEPSSHVDWDAGAVRLATSAVPWPHSEERPRRAGVSSFGISGTNAHVIIEQAPEEDVPVSGGAGAVLPVVPWVVSGRSVAGLAGQAERLAAFVEQSQDVDLAGIGWSLAVSRAALEQRAVVLGADAGEFASGL
;
A
#
# COMPACT_ATOMS: atom_id res chain seq x y z
N VAL A 1 11.87 -15.63 -38.73
CA VAL A 1 12.33 -14.63 -39.72
C VAL A 1 13.30 -13.71 -39.02
N GLN A 2 14.59 -13.69 -39.43
CA GLN A 2 15.55 -12.75 -38.87
C GLN A 2 15.27 -11.37 -39.47
N VAL A 3 14.85 -10.41 -38.64
CA VAL A 3 14.66 -9.03 -39.08
C VAL A 3 16.04 -8.40 -39.25
N ASN A 4 16.48 -8.23 -40.49
CA ASN A 4 17.71 -7.49 -40.79
C ASN A 4 17.40 -6.00 -40.86
N TRP A 5 17.50 -5.31 -39.72
CA TRP A 5 17.30 -3.85 -39.63
C TRP A 5 18.23 -3.06 -40.57
N GLY A 6 19.42 -3.59 -40.92
CA GLY A 6 20.32 -2.96 -41.89
C GLY A 6 19.80 -2.99 -43.33
N SER A 7 18.86 -3.88 -43.65
CA SER A 7 18.17 -3.87 -44.95
C SER A 7 16.98 -2.90 -45.00
N VAL A 8 16.43 -2.53 -43.85
CA VAL A 8 15.25 -1.65 -43.71
C VAL A 8 15.68 -0.20 -43.44
N LEU A 9 16.80 0.00 -42.75
CA LEU A 9 17.42 1.31 -42.45
C LEU A 9 18.89 1.30 -42.92
N PRO A 10 19.16 1.27 -44.23
CA PRO A 10 20.52 1.16 -44.78
C PRO A 10 21.45 2.33 -44.42
N SER A 11 20.90 3.44 -43.90
CA SER A 11 21.61 4.63 -43.44
C SER A 11 21.43 4.91 -41.94
N GLY A 12 20.83 4.00 -41.18
CA GLY A 12 20.71 4.12 -39.72
C GLY A 12 22.08 3.99 -39.07
N ARG A 13 22.65 5.10 -38.61
CA ARG A 13 23.92 5.09 -37.89
C ARG A 13 23.69 4.52 -36.50
N THR A 14 24.12 3.28 -36.27
CA THR A 14 24.28 2.74 -34.92
C THR A 14 25.32 3.58 -34.18
N VAL A 15 24.96 4.08 -33.00
CA VAL A 15 25.89 4.81 -32.14
C VAL A 15 26.40 3.83 -31.09
N ASP A 16 27.72 3.68 -30.97
CA ASP A 16 28.31 2.91 -29.87
C ASP A 16 27.95 3.61 -28.56
N LEU A 17 27.07 2.97 -27.79
CA LEU A 17 26.77 3.42 -26.44
C LEU A 17 27.97 3.14 -25.54
N PRO A 18 28.27 4.03 -24.58
CA PRO A 18 29.34 3.77 -23.63
C PRO A 18 29.13 2.43 -22.93
N THR A 19 30.03 1.47 -23.18
CA THR A 19 29.95 0.13 -22.59
C THR A 19 30.29 0.12 -21.11
N TYR A 20 30.18 1.21 -20.34
CA TYR A 20 30.63 1.23 -18.94
C TYR A 20 30.06 0.07 -18.10
N ALA A 21 28.82 -0.35 -18.36
CA ALA A 21 28.20 -1.54 -17.74
C ALA A 21 28.77 -2.89 -18.22
N PHE A 22 29.43 -2.92 -19.38
CA PHE A 22 30.02 -4.09 -20.06
C PHE A 22 31.54 -3.97 -20.27
N ARG A 23 32.19 -2.94 -19.72
CA ARG A 23 33.65 -2.81 -19.76
C ARG A 23 34.18 -3.80 -18.75
N HIS A 24 34.83 -4.84 -19.23
CA HIS A 24 35.52 -5.87 -18.44
C HIS A 24 36.73 -5.33 -17.66
N LYS A 25 36.62 -4.18 -16.98
CA LYS A 25 37.54 -3.82 -15.89
C LYS A 25 36.96 -4.43 -14.62
N ARG A 26 37.46 -5.62 -14.29
CA ARG A 26 37.27 -6.23 -12.97
C ARG A 26 37.91 -5.30 -11.92
N PHE A 27 37.11 -4.87 -10.95
CA PHE A 27 37.59 -4.23 -9.71
C PHE A 27 37.45 -5.17 -8.50
N TRP A 28 37.08 -6.43 -8.73
CA TRP A 28 37.02 -7.47 -7.71
C TRP A 28 38.38 -8.16 -7.60
N LEU A 29 38.83 -8.43 -6.38
CA LEU A 29 40.04 -9.22 -6.10
C LEU A 29 39.92 -10.60 -6.76
N ASP A 30 40.93 -10.98 -7.55
CA ASP A 30 41.03 -12.34 -8.12
C ASP A 30 41.16 -13.35 -6.98
N SER A 31 40.07 -14.04 -6.64
CA SER A 31 40.10 -15.24 -5.82
C SER A 31 40.60 -16.40 -6.68
N GLY A 32 41.92 -16.57 -6.68
CA GLY A 32 42.58 -17.74 -7.22
C GLY A 32 42.17 -19.02 -6.47
N THR A 33 42.02 -20.09 -7.26
CA THR A 33 42.16 -21.52 -6.92
C THR A 33 40.97 -22.27 -6.29
N SER A 34 40.15 -22.81 -7.20
CA SER A 34 39.72 -24.22 -7.33
C SER A 34 39.53 -25.11 -6.09
N SER A 35 38.32 -25.64 -5.95
CA SER A 35 38.04 -26.98 -5.39
C SER A 35 36.84 -27.61 -6.11
N PRO A 36 36.71 -28.95 -6.11
CA PRO A 36 36.31 -29.70 -7.29
C PRO A 36 34.80 -29.75 -7.53
N VAL A 37 34.47 -29.90 -8.80
CA VAL A 37 33.15 -30.26 -9.32
C VAL A 37 32.75 -31.62 -8.76
N MET A 38 31.63 -31.66 -8.03
CA MET A 38 30.98 -32.89 -7.59
C MET A 38 30.17 -33.47 -8.76
N GLU A 39 30.52 -34.67 -9.20
CA GLU A 39 29.82 -35.43 -10.24
C GLU A 39 28.38 -35.76 -9.79
N LEU A 40 27.43 -35.57 -10.70
CA LEU A 40 26.04 -36.02 -10.56
C LEU A 40 25.99 -37.55 -10.65
N PRO A 41 25.25 -38.25 -9.76
CA PRO A 41 25.01 -39.67 -9.93
C PRO A 41 24.13 -39.92 -11.16
N GLN A 42 24.62 -40.79 -12.03
CA GLN A 42 23.84 -41.45 -13.06
C GLN A 42 22.97 -42.54 -12.42
N SER A 43 21.80 -42.77 -13.02
CA SER A 43 20.77 -43.79 -12.73
C SER A 43 19.69 -43.43 -11.70
N ILE A 44 18.50 -43.20 -12.26
CA ILE A 44 17.19 -43.42 -11.67
C ILE A 44 16.88 -44.88 -12.00
N ASP A 45 17.03 -45.80 -11.05
CA ASP A 45 16.43 -47.14 -11.09
C ASP A 45 16.75 -47.85 -9.77
N ASP A 46 15.86 -47.67 -8.80
CA ASP A 46 15.34 -48.69 -7.90
C ASP A 46 14.73 -47.98 -6.69
N LEU A 47 13.40 -48.12 -6.56
CA LEU A 47 12.61 -48.23 -5.32
C LEU A 47 11.12 -48.15 -5.72
N THR A 48 10.72 -49.06 -6.63
CA THR A 48 9.33 -49.43 -6.90
C THR A 48 8.96 -50.59 -6.00
N GLU A 49 8.42 -50.30 -4.82
CA GLU A 49 7.48 -51.21 -4.16
C GLU A 49 6.50 -50.38 -3.33
N ALA A 50 5.27 -50.27 -3.85
CA ALA A 50 4.16 -49.63 -3.17
C ALA A 50 3.60 -50.57 -2.10
N PRO A 51 3.41 -50.13 -0.84
CA PRO A 51 2.58 -50.88 0.09
C PRO A 51 1.10 -50.75 -0.32
N PRO A 52 0.23 -51.70 0.10
CA PRO A 52 -1.18 -51.67 -0.26
C PRO A 52 -1.86 -50.42 0.34
N LEU A 53 -2.76 -49.82 -0.43
CA LEU A 53 -3.74 -48.81 0.00
C LEU A 53 -4.69 -49.42 1.03
N ASP A 54 -4.28 -49.47 2.30
CA ASP A 54 -5.16 -49.73 3.43
C ASP A 54 -4.52 -49.20 4.73
N SER A 55 -4.41 -47.87 4.87
CA SER A 55 -3.89 -47.24 6.10
C SER A 55 -4.51 -45.90 6.48
N ALA A 56 -5.75 -45.64 6.05
CA ALA A 56 -6.51 -44.44 6.42
C ALA A 56 -7.05 -44.46 7.89
N THR A 57 -6.35 -45.06 8.86
CA THR A 57 -7.01 -45.49 10.13
C THR A 57 -6.46 -44.91 11.43
N GLY A 58 -5.28 -44.27 11.47
CA GLY A 58 -4.72 -43.70 12.71
C GLY A 58 -5.25 -42.30 12.99
N LEU A 59 -4.80 -41.34 12.17
CA LEU A 59 -5.14 -39.92 12.28
C LEU A 59 -6.64 -39.65 12.03
N LEU A 60 -7.19 -40.24 10.96
CA LEU A 60 -8.62 -40.17 10.63
C LEU A 60 -9.52 -40.63 11.80
N ARG A 61 -9.14 -41.70 12.52
CA ARG A 61 -9.91 -42.20 13.66
C ARG A 61 -9.86 -41.25 14.87
N GLN A 62 -8.81 -40.44 15.01
CA GLN A 62 -8.71 -39.43 16.07
C GLN A 62 -9.54 -38.17 15.75
N LEU A 63 -9.73 -37.85 14.47
CA LEU A 63 -10.45 -36.65 14.00
C LEU A 63 -11.95 -36.89 13.79
N VAL A 64 -12.35 -38.06 13.28
CA VAL A 64 -13.75 -38.39 12.98
C VAL A 64 -14.62 -38.33 14.24
N GLY A 65 -15.70 -37.55 14.19
CA GLY A 65 -16.66 -37.39 15.28
C GLY A 65 -16.35 -36.24 16.26
N ARG A 66 -15.25 -35.51 16.07
CA ARG A 66 -14.94 -34.28 16.83
C ARG A 66 -15.41 -33.02 16.09
N PRO A 67 -15.76 -31.94 16.80
CA PRO A 67 -15.93 -30.60 16.20
C PRO A 67 -14.62 -30.12 15.55
N GLU A 68 -14.73 -29.25 14.54
CA GLU A 68 -13.59 -28.73 13.77
C GLU A 68 -12.48 -28.13 14.64
N TYR A 69 -12.84 -27.29 15.62
CA TYR A 69 -11.86 -26.67 16.54
C TYR A 69 -11.06 -27.71 17.35
N GLU A 70 -11.65 -28.86 17.68
CA GLU A 70 -10.94 -29.94 18.40
C GLU A 70 -10.05 -30.76 17.46
N GLN A 71 -10.44 -30.90 16.20
CA GLN A 71 -9.63 -31.57 15.19
C GLN A 71 -8.34 -30.78 14.91
N GLU A 72 -8.48 -29.47 14.72
CA GLU A 72 -7.36 -28.55 14.52
C GLU A 72 -6.43 -28.55 15.74
N GLN A 73 -6.98 -28.49 16.96
CA GLN A 73 -6.16 -28.51 18.17
C GLN A 73 -5.36 -29.80 18.32
N VAL A 74 -5.95 -30.97 18.04
CA VAL A 74 -5.25 -32.26 18.10
C VAL A 74 -4.10 -32.32 17.10
N LEU A 75 -4.32 -31.88 15.87
CA LEU A 75 -3.29 -31.85 14.83
C LEU A 75 -2.17 -30.87 15.17
N LEU A 76 -2.53 -29.70 15.69
CA LEU A 76 -1.56 -28.69 16.10
C LEU A 76 -0.68 -29.18 17.25
N ASP A 77 -1.28 -29.81 18.26
CA ASP A 77 -0.55 -30.39 19.39
C ASP A 77 0.39 -31.50 18.94
N LEU A 78 -0.05 -32.34 17.99
CA LEU A 78 0.78 -33.38 17.39
C LEU A 78 2.01 -32.79 16.68
N ILE A 79 1.80 -31.80 15.82
CA ILE A 79 2.88 -31.15 15.07
C ILE A 79 3.87 -30.47 16.02
N ARG A 80 3.37 -29.73 17.03
CA ARG A 80 4.21 -29.08 18.04
C ARG A 80 5.01 -30.09 18.85
N ALA A 81 4.43 -31.25 19.19
CA ALA A 81 5.12 -32.29 19.92
C ALA A 81 6.29 -32.88 19.12
N HIS A 82 6.06 -33.20 17.84
CA HIS A 82 7.13 -33.67 16.96
C HIS A 82 8.16 -32.59 16.68
N ALA A 83 7.74 -31.34 16.49
CA ALA A 83 8.65 -30.23 16.23
C ALA A 83 9.56 -29.96 17.44
N ALA A 84 9.00 -29.96 18.66
CA ALA A 84 9.78 -29.82 19.89
C ALA A 84 10.77 -30.97 20.08
N ALA A 85 10.37 -32.20 19.75
CA ALA A 85 11.25 -33.36 19.83
C ALA A 85 12.41 -33.33 18.81
N VAL A 86 12.22 -32.73 17.64
CA VAL A 86 13.29 -32.55 16.63
C VAL A 86 14.25 -31.44 17.05
N LEU A 87 13.73 -30.33 17.57
CA LEU A 87 14.52 -29.18 18.01
C LEU A 87 15.16 -29.35 19.40
N GLY A 88 14.78 -30.41 20.14
CA GLY A 88 15.28 -30.67 21.50
C GLY A 88 14.68 -29.77 22.58
N HIS A 89 13.46 -29.26 22.38
CA HIS A 89 12.72 -28.51 23.40
C HIS A 89 11.98 -29.45 24.34
N ASP A 90 12.06 -29.18 25.65
CA ASP A 90 11.39 -29.98 26.70
C ASP A 90 9.87 -29.88 26.69
N SER A 91 9.32 -28.84 26.04
CA SER A 91 7.88 -28.56 26.01
C SER A 91 7.42 -28.16 24.61
N PRO A 92 6.38 -28.83 24.07
CA PRO A 92 5.69 -28.43 22.84
C PRO A 92 5.04 -27.05 22.93
N GLN A 93 4.67 -26.63 24.15
CA GLN A 93 4.03 -25.34 24.40
C GLN A 93 4.97 -24.15 24.18
N ALA A 94 6.29 -24.38 24.16
CA ALA A 94 7.29 -23.35 23.91
C ALA A 94 7.36 -22.90 22.44
N LEU A 95 6.83 -23.70 21.50
CA LEU A 95 6.82 -23.36 20.08
C LEU A 95 5.58 -22.56 19.74
N ASP A 96 5.74 -21.36 19.20
CA ASP A 96 4.61 -20.58 18.69
C ASP A 96 4.06 -21.23 17.41
N PRO A 97 2.77 -21.61 17.36
CA PRO A 97 2.19 -22.25 16.18
C PRO A 97 2.09 -21.35 14.94
N ALA A 98 2.20 -20.03 15.11
CA ALA A 98 2.15 -19.05 14.02
C ALA A 98 3.54 -18.71 13.45
N HIS A 99 4.63 -19.05 14.16
CA HIS A 99 5.98 -18.87 13.66
C HIS A 99 6.33 -19.91 12.60
N THR A 100 7.12 -19.49 11.62
CA THR A 100 7.63 -20.39 10.59
C THR A 100 8.59 -21.40 11.20
N PHE A 101 8.66 -22.60 10.63
CA PHE A 101 9.62 -23.62 11.05
C PHE A 101 11.05 -23.05 11.05
N LYS A 102 11.41 -22.18 10.10
CA LYS A 102 12.71 -21.51 10.07
C LYS A 102 12.95 -20.62 11.29
N GLU A 103 11.96 -19.81 11.70
CA GLU A 103 12.05 -18.97 12.91
C GLU A 103 12.13 -19.82 14.19
N LEU A 104 11.51 -21.00 14.17
CA LEU A 104 11.61 -21.98 15.25
C LEU A 104 12.96 -22.73 15.26
N GLY A 105 13.84 -22.52 14.26
CA GLY A 105 15.18 -23.11 14.20
C GLY A 105 15.32 -24.31 13.27
N PHE A 106 14.33 -24.58 12.42
CA PHE A 106 14.44 -25.64 11.41
C PHE A 106 15.34 -25.23 10.23
N ASP A 107 16.11 -26.20 9.77
CA ASP A 107 16.87 -26.22 8.53
C ASP A 107 16.39 -27.37 7.61
N SER A 108 17.07 -27.57 6.49
CA SER A 108 16.70 -28.63 5.53
C SER A 108 16.80 -30.05 6.11
N VAL A 109 17.63 -30.31 7.11
CA VAL A 109 17.83 -31.65 7.69
C VAL A 109 16.78 -31.94 8.74
N THR A 110 16.59 -31.03 9.68
CA THR A 110 15.56 -31.10 10.72
C THR A 110 14.16 -31.07 10.12
N GLY A 111 13.96 -30.37 9.01
CA GLY A 111 12.69 -30.40 8.26
C GLY A 111 12.34 -31.78 7.70
N VAL A 112 13.34 -32.49 7.17
CA VAL A 112 13.18 -33.88 6.72
C VAL A 112 12.87 -34.80 7.90
N GLU A 113 13.49 -34.59 9.05
CA GLU A 113 13.23 -35.38 10.25
C GLU A 113 11.79 -35.20 10.77
N LEU A 114 11.30 -33.95 10.87
CA LEU A 114 9.92 -33.67 11.25
C LEU A 114 8.93 -34.35 10.30
N ARG A 115 9.15 -34.23 8.99
CA ARG A 115 8.31 -34.89 7.98
C ARG A 115 8.32 -36.41 8.11
N ASN A 116 9.47 -37.04 8.38
CA ASN A 116 9.55 -38.48 8.57
C ASN A 116 8.76 -38.94 9.81
N ARG A 117 8.85 -38.19 10.92
CA ARG A 117 8.09 -38.45 12.15
C ARG A 117 6.58 -38.30 11.92
N LEU A 118 6.15 -37.24 11.25
CA LEU A 118 4.73 -37.01 10.93
C LEU A 118 4.18 -38.05 9.95
N SER A 119 4.96 -38.44 8.93
CA SER A 119 4.54 -39.49 7.98
C SER A 119 4.36 -40.85 8.66
N ALA A 120 5.22 -41.18 9.62
CA ALA A 120 5.13 -42.42 10.38
C ALA A 120 3.87 -42.45 11.26
N GLU A 121 3.54 -41.33 11.91
CA GLU A 121 2.37 -41.24 12.78
C GLU A 121 1.04 -41.15 12.00
N ALA A 122 1.02 -40.37 10.92
CA ALA A 122 -0.16 -40.21 10.08
C ALA A 122 -0.47 -41.44 9.22
N ALA A 123 0.50 -42.36 9.07
CA ALA A 123 0.46 -43.51 8.15
C ALA A 123 0.13 -43.10 6.70
N THR A 124 0.53 -41.88 6.32
CA THR A 124 0.39 -41.29 4.98
C THR A 124 1.76 -40.83 4.46
N ARG A 125 1.92 -40.84 3.14
CA ARG A 125 3.17 -40.40 2.50
C ARG A 125 3.14 -38.89 2.33
N LEU A 126 3.85 -38.16 3.20
CA LEU A 126 3.95 -36.71 3.10
C LEU A 126 5.09 -36.29 2.15
N PRO A 127 4.90 -35.21 1.35
CA PRO A 127 5.94 -34.70 0.44
C PRO A 127 7.23 -34.31 1.16
N THR A 128 8.37 -34.40 0.48
CA THR A 128 9.67 -33.96 1.04
C THR A 128 9.74 -32.44 1.25
N THR A 129 8.87 -31.69 0.57
CA THR A 129 8.73 -30.23 0.62
C THR A 129 7.74 -29.75 1.68
N LEU A 130 7.17 -30.65 2.49
CA LEU A 130 6.07 -30.40 3.42
C LEU A 130 6.21 -29.11 4.26
N ILE A 131 7.36 -28.90 4.91
CA ILE A 131 7.58 -27.73 5.78
C ILE A 131 7.91 -26.44 5.01
N PHE A 132 8.15 -26.54 3.70
CA PHE A 132 8.32 -25.38 2.82
C PHE A 132 6.98 -24.99 2.19
N ASP A 133 6.16 -25.99 1.83
CA ASP A 133 4.81 -25.79 1.30
C ASP A 133 3.83 -25.33 2.39
N TYR A 134 4.02 -25.84 3.62
CA TYR A 134 3.24 -25.49 4.82
C TYR A 134 4.18 -24.99 5.92
N PRO A 135 4.57 -23.70 5.89
CA PRO A 135 5.74 -23.22 6.62
C PRO A 135 5.56 -23.03 8.12
N THR A 136 4.36 -23.19 8.66
CA THR A 136 4.07 -23.05 10.11
C THR A 136 3.40 -24.32 10.65
N PRO A 137 3.49 -24.60 11.96
CA PRO A 137 2.72 -25.67 12.59
C PRO A 137 1.22 -25.57 12.33
N LEU A 138 0.66 -24.36 12.30
CA LEU A 138 -0.75 -24.13 12.01
C LEU A 138 -1.12 -24.50 10.57
N ALA A 139 -0.39 -23.99 9.56
CA ALA A 139 -0.66 -24.30 8.16
C ALA A 139 -0.50 -25.80 7.87
N LEU A 140 0.48 -26.45 8.51
CA LEU A 140 0.66 -27.88 8.40
C LEU A 140 -0.50 -28.68 9.04
N SER A 141 -1.09 -28.17 10.12
CA SER A 141 -2.27 -28.78 10.76
C SER A 141 -3.49 -28.73 9.84
N GLU A 142 -3.72 -27.61 9.16
CA GLU A 142 -4.82 -27.44 8.20
C GLU A 142 -4.67 -28.36 7.00
N PHE A 143 -3.46 -28.45 6.44
CA PHE A 143 -3.15 -29.40 5.36
C PHE A 143 -3.40 -30.84 5.78
N LEU A 144 -2.88 -31.27 6.93
CA LEU A 144 -3.07 -32.63 7.42
C LEU A 144 -4.56 -32.92 7.72
N ARG A 145 -5.35 -31.91 8.13
CA ARG A 145 -6.81 -32.05 8.29
C ARG A 145 -7.48 -32.31 6.94
N ALA A 146 -7.17 -31.49 5.93
CA ALA A 146 -7.76 -31.61 4.60
C ALA A 146 -7.39 -32.95 3.93
N GLU A 147 -6.11 -33.34 4.03
CA GLU A 147 -5.60 -34.61 3.51
C GLU A 147 -6.24 -35.81 4.23
N ALA A 148 -6.38 -35.74 5.56
CA ALA A 148 -7.01 -36.79 6.34
C ALA A 148 -8.51 -36.93 6.04
N LEU A 149 -9.24 -35.82 5.86
CA LEU A 149 -10.68 -35.84 5.63
C LEU A 149 -11.07 -35.99 4.14
N GLY A 150 -10.11 -36.05 3.22
CA GLY A 150 -10.37 -36.17 1.78
C GLY A 150 -10.90 -34.89 1.13
N HIS A 151 -10.67 -33.72 1.74
CA HIS A 151 -11.10 -32.40 1.26
C HIS A 151 -9.96 -31.62 0.59
N ALA A 152 -8.92 -32.31 0.09
CA ALA A 152 -7.79 -31.66 -0.59
C ALA A 152 -8.24 -30.82 -1.82
N ASP A 153 -9.33 -31.22 -2.49
CA ASP A 153 -9.94 -30.49 -3.63
C ASP A 153 -10.83 -29.30 -3.20
N GLU A 154 -11.20 -29.17 -1.91
CA GLU A 154 -11.95 -28.01 -1.40
C GLU A 154 -11.04 -26.84 -0.98
N LEU A 155 -9.73 -27.07 -0.84
CA LEU A 155 -8.74 -26.00 -0.58
C LEU A 155 -8.53 -25.08 -1.78
N THR A 156 -8.90 -25.51 -2.99
CA THR A 156 -9.18 -24.58 -4.09
C THR A 156 -10.54 -23.96 -3.83
N GLY A 157 -10.55 -22.82 -3.14
CA GLY A 157 -11.77 -22.08 -2.81
C GLY A 157 -12.69 -21.90 -4.02
N PRO A 158 -14.01 -21.72 -3.79
CA PRO A 158 -15.02 -21.69 -4.85
C PRO A 158 -14.57 -20.76 -5.98
N GLY A 159 -14.54 -21.30 -7.21
CA GLY A 159 -14.18 -20.56 -8.42
C GLY A 159 -14.88 -19.21 -8.42
N ARG A 160 -14.09 -18.16 -8.19
CA ARG A 160 -14.62 -16.82 -7.91
C ARG A 160 -15.26 -16.30 -9.18
N SER A 161 -16.55 -15.99 -9.14
CA SER A 161 -17.23 -15.40 -10.29
C SER A 161 -16.62 -14.04 -10.56
N ALA A 162 -16.19 -13.81 -11.80
CA ALA A 162 -15.92 -12.46 -12.28
C ALA A 162 -17.17 -11.60 -12.06
N ALA A 163 -16.96 -10.37 -11.58
CA ALA A 163 -18.05 -9.40 -11.49
C ALA A 163 -18.30 -8.78 -12.87
N GLY A 164 -19.42 -8.07 -13.02
CA GLY A 164 -19.65 -7.25 -14.22
C GLY A 164 -18.53 -6.23 -14.40
N ALA A 165 -18.22 -5.87 -15.65
CA ALA A 165 -17.20 -4.86 -15.96
C ALA A 165 -17.47 -3.50 -15.27
N ASP A 166 -18.74 -3.25 -14.94
CA ASP A 166 -19.23 -2.02 -14.32
C ASP A 166 -19.33 -2.12 -12.77
N GLU A 167 -18.82 -3.19 -12.15
CA GLU A 167 -18.84 -3.35 -10.68
C GLU A 167 -18.06 -2.20 -10.01
N PRO A 168 -18.72 -1.38 -9.17
CA PRO A 168 -18.05 -0.30 -8.45
C PRO A 168 -17.10 -0.84 -7.39
N ILE A 169 -15.99 -0.15 -7.17
CA ILE A 169 -14.98 -0.55 -6.17
C ILE A 169 -15.12 0.36 -4.95
N ALA A 170 -15.42 -0.21 -3.79
CA ALA A 170 -15.51 0.50 -2.53
C ALA A 170 -14.11 0.78 -1.97
N ILE A 171 -13.90 1.99 -1.45
CA ILE A 171 -12.80 2.31 -0.55
C ILE A 171 -13.33 2.09 0.87
N VAL A 172 -12.84 1.08 1.58
CA VAL A 172 -13.34 0.71 2.92
C VAL A 172 -12.46 1.23 4.06
N ALA A 173 -11.19 1.53 3.78
CA ALA A 173 -10.28 2.18 4.71
C ALA A 173 -9.13 2.90 3.99
N MET A 174 -8.45 3.77 4.74
CA MET A 174 -7.28 4.51 4.27
C MET A 174 -6.29 4.72 5.42
N SER A 175 -5.00 4.79 5.11
CA SER A 175 -3.91 5.20 6.00
C SER A 175 -2.90 6.06 5.22
N CYS A 176 -2.18 6.95 5.90
CA CYS A 176 -1.15 7.77 5.27
C CYS A 176 -0.07 8.25 6.25
N ARG A 177 1.12 8.53 5.70
CA ARG A 177 2.17 9.35 6.30
C ARG A 177 2.53 10.46 5.32
N LEU A 178 2.35 11.71 5.72
CA LEU A 178 2.54 12.88 4.86
C LEU A 178 3.28 13.99 5.61
N PRO A 179 3.86 14.98 4.91
CA PRO A 179 4.53 16.11 5.53
C PRO A 179 3.62 16.89 6.50
N GLY A 180 4.23 17.58 7.47
CA GLY A 180 3.51 18.34 8.49
C GLY A 180 3.01 17.48 9.65
N ASP A 181 3.77 16.43 10.01
CA ASP A 181 3.45 15.45 11.06
C ASP A 181 2.10 14.74 10.88
N VAL A 182 1.66 14.64 9.61
CA VAL A 182 0.43 13.93 9.26
C VAL A 182 0.70 12.44 9.30
N SER A 183 0.24 11.81 10.38
CA SER A 183 0.34 10.37 10.61
C SER A 183 -0.98 9.60 10.36
N ALA A 184 -2.09 10.30 10.14
CA ALA A 184 -3.39 9.69 9.85
C ALA A 184 -4.24 10.55 8.90
N PRO A 185 -5.23 9.98 8.20
CA PRO A 185 -6.13 10.73 7.32
C PRO A 185 -6.85 11.89 8.03
N GLU A 186 -7.23 11.73 9.29
CA GLU A 186 -7.86 12.78 10.09
C GLU A 186 -6.96 14.01 10.24
N GLN A 187 -5.66 13.81 10.51
CA GLN A 187 -4.68 14.89 10.63
C GLN A 187 -4.41 15.59 9.30
N LEU A 188 -4.52 14.85 8.18
CA LEU A 188 -4.50 15.48 6.85
C LEU A 188 -5.69 16.44 6.70
N TRP A 189 -6.88 16.03 7.15
CA TRP A 189 -8.05 16.89 7.10
C TRP A 189 -7.86 18.15 7.95
N ASP A 190 -7.35 18.02 9.18
CA ASP A 190 -7.08 19.17 10.05
C ASP A 190 -6.12 20.17 9.39
N LEU A 191 -5.04 19.68 8.77
CA LEU A 191 -4.10 20.49 8.01
C LEU A 191 -4.81 21.25 6.87
N LEU A 192 -5.65 20.57 6.11
CA LEU A 192 -6.36 21.13 4.95
C LEU A 192 -7.45 22.14 5.36
N ALA A 193 -8.22 21.82 6.39
CA ALA A 193 -9.27 22.69 6.93
C ALA A 193 -8.68 23.99 7.51
N ALA A 194 -7.50 23.91 8.13
CA ALA A 194 -6.75 25.07 8.59
C ALA A 194 -6.07 25.87 7.46
N GLY A 195 -6.04 25.34 6.23
CA GLY A 195 -5.30 25.95 5.12
C GLY A 195 -3.78 25.90 5.31
N GLY A 196 -3.27 24.85 5.96
CA GLY A 196 -1.86 24.68 6.30
C GLY A 196 -0.95 24.39 5.11
N ASP A 197 0.28 24.86 5.21
CA ASP A 197 1.40 24.62 4.30
C ASP A 197 2.48 23.84 5.07
N ALA A 198 2.71 22.61 4.66
CA ALA A 198 3.64 21.65 5.27
C ALA A 198 5.02 21.63 4.57
N VAL A 199 5.29 22.57 3.66
CA VAL A 199 6.61 22.72 3.04
C VAL A 199 7.56 23.41 4.01
N GLY A 200 8.60 22.68 4.44
CA GLY A 200 9.60 23.11 5.41
C GLY A 200 11.04 23.07 4.87
N GLU A 201 11.99 23.20 5.78
CA GLU A 201 13.42 23.05 5.48
C GLU A 201 13.77 21.59 5.12
N LEU A 202 14.91 21.40 4.46
CA LEU A 202 15.44 20.06 4.16
C LEU A 202 15.85 19.33 5.47
N PRO A 203 15.67 18.01 5.55
CA PRO A 203 16.00 17.24 6.75
C PRO A 203 17.52 17.23 7.03
N THR A 204 17.88 17.31 8.32
CA THR A 204 19.27 17.31 8.80
C THR A 204 19.70 15.99 9.43
N ASP A 205 18.79 15.02 9.51
CA ASP A 205 18.95 13.71 10.15
C ASP A 205 19.28 12.58 9.16
N ARG A 206 19.51 12.90 7.88
CA ARG A 206 19.76 11.92 6.80
C ARG A 206 21.21 11.80 6.34
N GLY A 207 22.12 12.48 7.06
CA GLY A 207 23.54 12.51 6.71
C GLY A 207 23.86 13.28 5.43
N TRP A 208 22.97 14.18 4.99
CA TRP A 208 23.17 15.02 3.82
C TRP A 208 24.04 16.23 4.18
N ASP A 209 25.14 16.45 3.46
CA ASP A 209 25.93 17.69 3.59
C ASP A 209 25.28 18.82 2.80
N LEU A 210 24.21 19.40 3.36
CA LEU A 210 23.44 20.47 2.72
C LEU A 210 24.31 21.68 2.36
N SER A 211 25.38 21.95 3.12
CA SER A 211 26.29 23.07 2.87
C SER A 211 27.10 22.90 1.58
N GLN A 212 27.47 21.66 1.25
CA GLN A 212 28.18 21.31 0.01
C GLN A 212 27.23 20.98 -1.14
N LEU A 213 25.98 20.60 -0.86
CA LEU A 213 25.03 20.19 -1.88
C LEU A 213 24.14 21.34 -2.38
N PHE A 214 24.05 22.44 -1.65
CA PHE A 214 23.31 23.61 -2.09
C PHE A 214 24.13 24.48 -3.08
N ASP A 215 23.54 24.83 -4.21
CA ASP A 215 24.10 25.75 -5.20
C ASP A 215 22.98 26.61 -5.82
N PRO A 216 22.89 27.91 -5.47
CA PRO A 216 21.82 28.77 -5.97
C PRO A 216 21.92 29.05 -7.47
N ALA A 217 23.08 28.81 -8.11
CA ALA A 217 23.26 28.99 -9.55
C ALA A 217 22.84 27.74 -10.36
N ALA A 218 22.68 26.59 -9.71
CA ALA A 218 22.37 25.30 -10.34
C ALA A 218 23.41 24.81 -11.38
N ASP A 219 24.64 25.34 -11.32
CA ASP A 219 25.68 25.08 -12.33
C ASP A 219 26.48 23.81 -12.02
N ARG A 220 26.71 23.52 -10.72
CA ARG A 220 27.52 22.38 -10.30
C ARG A 220 26.75 21.06 -10.46
N ALA A 221 27.42 20.02 -10.96
CA ALA A 221 26.82 18.69 -11.02
C ALA A 221 26.63 18.11 -9.61
N GLY A 222 25.46 17.52 -9.35
CA GLY A 222 25.15 16.89 -8.05
C GLY A 222 24.65 17.85 -6.97
N THR A 223 24.47 19.14 -7.27
CA THR A 223 23.89 20.12 -6.35
C THR A 223 22.45 20.48 -6.69
N PHE A 224 21.75 21.10 -5.74
CA PHE A 224 20.39 21.60 -5.90
C PHE A 224 20.26 23.05 -5.41
N TYR A 225 19.28 23.79 -5.94
CA TYR A 225 19.04 25.20 -5.59
C TYR A 225 17.80 25.45 -4.72
N THR A 226 16.94 24.45 -4.56
CA THR A 226 15.71 24.61 -3.77
C THR A 226 16.04 24.70 -2.28
N ARG A 227 15.25 25.49 -1.55
CA ARG A 227 15.46 25.76 -0.12
C ARG A 227 14.63 24.88 0.81
N GLY A 228 13.69 24.11 0.28
CA GLY A 228 12.75 23.35 1.09
C GLY A 228 11.99 22.29 0.31
N GLY A 229 11.13 21.59 1.03
CA GLY A 229 10.27 20.53 0.51
C GLY A 229 9.36 19.97 1.60
N GLY A 230 8.50 19.03 1.24
CA GLY A 230 7.67 18.31 2.21
C GLY A 230 8.35 17.00 2.62
N PHE A 231 8.72 16.82 3.89
CA PHE A 231 9.40 15.60 4.35
C PHE A 231 8.59 14.92 5.45
N ILE A 232 8.65 13.59 5.48
CA ILE A 232 8.08 12.80 6.56
C ILE A 232 9.05 12.88 7.75
N THR A 233 8.51 13.19 8.93
CA THR A 233 9.24 13.12 10.20
C THR A 233 9.34 11.67 10.66
N GLY A 234 10.47 11.31 11.29
CA GLY A 234 10.67 9.94 11.78
C GLY A 234 10.82 8.89 10.68
N ALA A 235 11.20 9.24 9.45
CA ALA A 235 11.32 8.27 8.34
C ALA A 235 12.30 7.11 8.60
N ALA A 236 13.16 7.22 9.62
CA ALA A 236 14.06 6.15 10.06
C ALA A 236 13.45 5.22 11.12
N GLU A 237 12.35 5.61 11.76
CA GLU A 237 11.66 4.86 12.81
C GLU A 237 10.93 3.65 12.22
N PHE A 238 10.95 2.53 12.95
CA PHE A 238 10.29 1.29 12.57
C PHE A 238 10.25 0.28 13.71
N ASP A 239 9.08 -0.30 13.99
CA ASP A 239 8.96 -1.41 14.95
C ASP A 239 9.29 -2.76 14.29
N ALA A 240 10.59 -3.06 14.16
CA ALA A 240 11.05 -4.29 13.55
C ALA A 240 10.55 -5.55 14.28
N GLY A 241 10.51 -5.51 15.62
CA GLY A 241 10.05 -6.62 16.45
C GLY A 241 8.57 -6.93 16.20
N PHE A 242 7.74 -5.91 16.04
CA PHE A 242 6.33 -6.05 15.71
C PHE A 242 6.09 -6.82 14.41
N PHE A 243 6.99 -6.71 13.42
CA PHE A 243 6.86 -7.42 12.14
C PHE A 243 7.70 -8.70 12.06
N GLY A 244 8.30 -9.16 13.16
CA GLY A 244 9.18 -10.34 13.17
C GLY A 244 10.49 -10.15 12.40
N ILE A 245 10.93 -8.90 12.23
CA ILE A 245 12.12 -8.54 11.46
C ILE A 245 13.29 -8.33 12.42
N SER A 246 14.43 -8.95 12.12
CA SER A 246 15.63 -8.78 12.94
C SER A 246 16.18 -7.35 12.84
N PRO A 247 16.82 -6.80 13.88
CA PRO A 247 17.42 -5.47 13.81
C PRO A 247 18.41 -5.30 12.65
N ARG A 248 19.18 -6.35 12.31
CA ARG A 248 20.12 -6.32 11.18
C ARG A 248 19.40 -6.22 9.84
N GLU A 249 18.31 -6.95 9.66
CA GLU A 249 17.51 -6.85 8.46
C GLU A 249 16.84 -5.47 8.35
N ALA A 250 16.26 -4.96 9.45
CA ALA A 250 15.63 -3.64 9.47
C ALA A 250 16.60 -2.51 9.05
N LEU A 251 17.87 -2.58 9.46
CA LEU A 251 18.92 -1.64 9.03
C LEU A 251 19.24 -1.71 7.53
N ALA A 252 19.02 -2.85 6.89
CA ALA A 252 19.22 -3.03 5.45
C ALA A 252 17.98 -2.66 4.63
N MET A 253 16.82 -2.47 5.27
CA MET A 253 15.55 -2.19 4.60
C MET A 253 15.42 -0.72 4.23
N ASP A 254 15.08 -0.47 2.96
CA ASP A 254 14.61 0.83 2.48
C ASP A 254 13.44 1.31 3.39
N PRO A 255 13.49 2.55 3.92
CA PRO A 255 12.38 3.16 4.66
C PRO A 255 11.01 2.99 4.00
N GLN A 256 10.95 2.96 2.67
CA GLN A 256 9.72 2.75 1.92
C GLN A 256 9.07 1.39 2.21
N GLN A 257 9.86 0.33 2.42
CA GLN A 257 9.34 -1.00 2.79
C GLN A 257 8.79 -1.00 4.21
N ARG A 258 9.52 -0.35 5.13
CA ARG A 258 9.16 -0.24 6.55
C ARG A 258 7.84 0.50 6.73
N LEU A 259 7.73 1.66 6.09
CA LEU A 259 6.56 2.52 6.14
C LEU A 259 5.31 1.83 5.59
N LEU A 260 5.44 1.04 4.51
CA LEU A 260 4.30 0.32 3.96
C LEU A 260 3.83 -0.85 4.82
N LEU A 261 4.70 -1.49 5.60
CA LEU A 261 4.27 -2.52 6.55
C LEU A 261 3.36 -1.90 7.62
N GLU A 262 3.77 -0.78 8.20
CA GLU A 262 2.98 -0.04 9.18
C GLU A 262 1.66 0.45 8.59
N LEU A 263 1.70 1.12 7.44
CA LEU A 263 0.50 1.66 6.80
C LEU A 263 -0.48 0.56 6.35
N SER A 264 0.01 -0.59 5.91
CA SER A 264 -0.86 -1.71 5.52
C SER A 264 -1.55 -2.32 6.74
N TRP A 265 -0.83 -2.48 7.85
CA TRP A 265 -1.41 -2.93 9.12
C TRP A 265 -2.51 -1.97 9.60
N GLU A 266 -2.20 -0.68 9.65
CA GLU A 266 -3.15 0.36 10.06
C GLU A 266 -4.38 0.42 9.16
N ALA A 267 -4.20 0.28 7.84
CA ALA A 267 -5.29 0.32 6.89
C ALA A 267 -6.30 -0.82 7.15
N PHE A 268 -5.83 -2.02 7.46
CA PHE A 268 -6.71 -3.14 7.81
C PHE A 268 -7.40 -2.96 9.17
N GLU A 269 -6.69 -2.51 10.21
CA GLU A 269 -7.33 -2.20 11.49
C GLU A 269 -8.41 -1.12 11.36
N ARG A 270 -8.17 -0.12 10.51
CA ARG A 270 -9.13 0.95 10.18
C ARG A 270 -10.32 0.44 9.36
N ALA A 271 -10.15 -0.62 8.57
CA ALA A 271 -11.24 -1.33 7.90
C ALA A 271 -12.07 -2.19 8.86
N GLY A 272 -11.64 -2.33 10.12
CA GLY A 272 -12.26 -3.23 11.08
C GLY A 272 -11.89 -4.70 10.84
N ILE A 273 -10.77 -4.96 10.18
CA ILE A 273 -10.31 -6.30 9.82
C ILE A 273 -9.09 -6.66 10.68
N ASP A 274 -9.13 -7.78 11.39
CA ASP A 274 -7.93 -8.36 12.03
C ASP A 274 -6.95 -8.82 10.93
N PRO A 275 -5.77 -8.20 10.78
CA PRO A 275 -4.84 -8.53 9.70
C PRO A 275 -4.40 -10.01 9.70
N ARG A 276 -4.47 -10.71 10.84
CA ARG A 276 -4.08 -12.12 10.94
C ARG A 276 -5.11 -13.06 10.30
N GLN A 277 -6.37 -12.64 10.21
CA GLN A 277 -7.43 -13.42 9.55
C GLN A 277 -7.28 -13.37 8.01
N LEU A 278 -6.41 -12.51 7.48
CA LEU A 278 -6.13 -12.41 6.05
C LEU A 278 -5.05 -13.38 5.57
N ARG A 279 -4.40 -14.13 6.47
CA ARG A 279 -3.40 -15.14 6.07
C ARG A 279 -4.06 -16.20 5.19
N GLY A 280 -3.43 -16.55 4.07
CA GLY A 280 -3.97 -17.47 3.06
C GLY A 280 -5.06 -16.85 2.18
N SER A 281 -5.48 -15.60 2.42
CA SER A 281 -6.50 -14.96 1.59
C SER A 281 -5.90 -14.46 0.27
N ALA A 282 -6.68 -14.54 -0.81
CA ALA A 282 -6.34 -13.90 -2.08
C ALA A 282 -6.58 -12.37 -1.99
N THR A 283 -5.82 -11.71 -1.12
CA THR A 283 -5.76 -10.25 -0.97
C THR A 283 -4.57 -9.74 -1.78
N GLY A 284 -4.80 -8.77 -2.67
CA GLY A 284 -3.76 -8.21 -3.52
C GLY A 284 -3.05 -7.00 -2.91
N VAL A 285 -1.83 -6.71 -3.36
CA VAL A 285 -1.00 -5.58 -2.95
C VAL A 285 -0.47 -4.85 -4.19
N PHE A 286 -0.92 -3.63 -4.43
CA PHE A 286 -0.58 -2.82 -5.60
C PHE A 286 0.02 -1.48 -5.16
N VAL A 287 1.32 -1.29 -5.40
CA VAL A 287 2.05 -0.15 -4.85
C VAL A 287 2.77 0.61 -5.95
N GLY A 288 2.54 1.91 -6.04
CA GLY A 288 3.39 2.83 -6.78
C GLY A 288 4.66 3.16 -6.01
N ALA A 289 5.83 2.75 -6.49
CA ALA A 289 7.11 3.05 -5.86
C ALA A 289 8.28 2.88 -6.86
N SER A 290 9.44 3.41 -6.47
CA SER A 290 10.71 3.17 -7.16
C SER A 290 11.84 3.04 -6.14
N SER A 291 13.05 2.78 -6.62
CA SER A 291 14.23 2.77 -5.75
C SER A 291 14.49 4.16 -5.17
N SER A 292 14.65 4.23 -3.84
CA SER A 292 15.01 5.49 -3.14
C SER A 292 16.50 5.83 -3.25
N GLY A 293 17.34 4.90 -3.73
CA GLY A 293 18.80 4.99 -3.62
C GLY A 293 19.34 4.58 -2.24
N TYR A 294 18.49 4.12 -1.31
CA TYR A 294 18.92 3.57 -0.02
C TYR A 294 19.88 2.39 -0.21
N GLY A 295 20.82 2.23 0.72
CA GLY A 295 21.79 1.13 0.71
C GLY A 295 22.97 1.30 -0.25
N ALA A 296 23.04 2.37 -1.06
CA ALA A 296 24.12 2.60 -2.02
C ALA A 296 25.54 2.67 -1.38
N ASN A 297 25.62 3.10 -0.12
CA ASN A 297 26.85 3.13 0.68
C ASN A 297 26.74 2.29 1.95
N ALA A 298 25.93 1.23 1.94
CA ALA A 298 25.74 0.38 3.10
C ALA A 298 27.03 -0.41 3.44
N PRO A 299 27.33 -0.65 4.73
CA PRO A 299 28.43 -1.50 5.15
C PRO A 299 28.30 -2.94 4.63
N GLU A 300 29.44 -3.61 4.41
CA GLU A 300 29.51 -4.99 3.90
C GLU A 300 28.77 -5.99 4.82
N GLU A 301 28.69 -5.70 6.12
CA GLU A 301 28.00 -6.52 7.10
C GLU A 301 26.48 -6.63 6.87
N LEU A 302 25.90 -5.74 6.04
CA LEU A 302 24.48 -5.77 5.67
C LEU A 302 24.22 -6.52 4.35
N GLU A 303 25.26 -6.93 3.62
CA GLU A 303 25.15 -7.46 2.24
C GLU A 303 24.14 -8.60 2.11
N GLY A 304 24.08 -9.50 3.10
CA GLY A 304 23.14 -10.63 3.11
C GLY A 304 21.66 -10.25 3.12
N HIS A 305 21.29 -9.03 3.55
CA HIS A 305 19.92 -8.54 3.56
C HIS A 305 19.66 -7.40 2.57
N LEU A 306 20.71 -6.73 2.08
CA LEU A 306 20.58 -5.54 1.21
C LEU A 306 19.76 -5.83 -0.05
N GLN A 307 19.99 -6.96 -0.71
CA GLN A 307 19.28 -7.26 -1.95
C GLN A 307 17.76 -7.31 -1.75
N SER A 308 17.28 -7.97 -0.69
CA SER A 308 15.86 -7.95 -0.32
C SER A 308 15.41 -6.62 0.30
N GLY A 309 16.33 -5.89 0.94
CA GLY A 309 16.04 -4.64 1.63
C GLY A 309 15.80 -3.45 0.70
N ILE A 310 16.37 -3.45 -0.52
CA ILE A 310 16.28 -2.32 -1.45
C ILE A 310 15.59 -2.63 -2.77
N ALA A 311 15.28 -3.90 -3.05
CA ALA A 311 14.64 -4.29 -4.30
C ALA A 311 13.21 -3.70 -4.41
N PRO A 312 12.87 -2.98 -5.49
CA PRO A 312 11.53 -2.43 -5.66
C PRO A 312 10.42 -3.47 -5.60
N SER A 313 10.62 -4.66 -6.19
CA SER A 313 9.63 -5.75 -6.15
C SER A 313 9.33 -6.26 -4.74
N VAL A 314 10.26 -6.09 -3.79
CA VAL A 314 10.07 -6.51 -2.40
C VAL A 314 9.23 -5.49 -1.62
N ILE A 315 9.00 -4.28 -2.14
CA ILE A 315 8.12 -3.29 -1.51
C ILE A 315 6.69 -3.83 -1.35
N SER A 316 6.07 -4.32 -2.42
CA SER A 316 4.76 -4.99 -2.32
C SER A 316 4.89 -6.42 -1.79
N GLY A 317 5.92 -7.16 -2.23
CA GLY A 317 6.12 -8.55 -1.86
C GLY A 317 6.30 -8.78 -0.37
N ARG A 318 6.96 -7.85 0.35
CA ARG A 318 7.15 -7.96 1.80
C ARG A 318 5.86 -7.75 2.57
N VAL A 319 4.98 -6.84 2.12
CA VAL A 319 3.63 -6.70 2.72
C VAL A 319 2.85 -8.00 2.58
N ALA A 320 2.83 -8.57 1.36
CA ALA A 320 2.17 -9.85 1.11
C ALA A 320 2.78 -10.98 1.97
N TYR A 321 4.10 -11.09 2.01
CA TYR A 321 4.81 -12.09 2.81
C TYR A 321 4.51 -11.97 4.31
N THR A 322 4.65 -10.78 4.89
CA THR A 322 4.50 -10.57 6.34
C THR A 322 3.06 -10.79 6.80
N LEU A 323 2.07 -10.38 5.99
CA LEU A 323 0.65 -10.54 6.31
C LEU A 323 0.06 -11.86 5.79
N GLY A 324 0.83 -12.68 5.08
CA GLY A 324 0.39 -13.96 4.53
C GLY A 324 -0.65 -13.84 3.40
N LEU A 325 -0.56 -12.81 2.57
CA LEU A 325 -1.51 -12.54 1.49
C LEU A 325 -1.09 -13.28 0.22
N GLU A 326 -2.05 -13.91 -0.47
CA GLU A 326 -1.81 -14.77 -1.64
C GLU A 326 -2.38 -14.21 -2.94
N GLY A 327 -2.87 -12.97 -2.93
CA GLY A 327 -3.28 -12.26 -4.15
C GLY A 327 -2.09 -11.66 -4.92
N PRO A 328 -2.34 -10.99 -6.05
CA PRO A 328 -1.28 -10.35 -6.84
C PRO A 328 -0.51 -9.31 -6.02
N ALA A 329 0.82 -9.38 -6.01
CA ALA A 329 1.70 -8.41 -5.34
C ALA A 329 2.59 -7.69 -6.36
N LEU A 330 2.27 -6.42 -6.66
CA LEU A 330 2.89 -5.64 -7.74
C LEU A 330 3.45 -4.31 -7.24
N THR A 331 4.69 -4.03 -7.63
CA THR A 331 5.27 -2.68 -7.54
C THR A 331 5.32 -2.07 -8.93
N VAL A 332 4.74 -0.88 -9.08
CA VAL A 332 4.56 -0.19 -10.36
C VAL A 332 5.35 1.11 -10.36
N ASP A 333 6.12 1.33 -11.42
CA ASP A 333 6.85 2.58 -11.66
C ASP A 333 6.40 3.19 -12.99
N THR A 334 5.45 4.12 -12.89
CA THR A 334 5.08 5.06 -13.96
C THR A 334 5.37 6.50 -13.52
N ALA A 335 6.42 6.68 -12.71
CA ALA A 335 6.76 7.95 -12.05
C ALA A 335 5.58 8.54 -11.25
N CYS A 336 5.23 9.81 -11.46
CA CYS A 336 4.23 10.51 -10.66
C CYS A 336 2.81 9.89 -10.70
N SER A 337 2.47 9.14 -11.75
CA SER A 337 1.15 8.49 -11.89
C SER A 337 1.05 7.12 -11.21
N SER A 338 2.15 6.62 -10.63
CA SER A 338 2.27 5.22 -10.20
C SER A 338 1.18 4.75 -9.23
N SER A 339 0.84 5.54 -8.21
CA SER A 339 -0.21 5.15 -7.25
C SER A 339 -1.62 5.12 -7.85
N LEU A 340 -1.94 5.96 -8.84
CA LEU A 340 -3.24 5.86 -9.54
C LEU A 340 -3.25 4.68 -10.53
N VAL A 341 -2.11 4.37 -11.15
CA VAL A 341 -2.00 3.16 -11.98
C VAL A 341 -2.13 1.91 -11.10
N ALA A 342 -1.51 1.89 -9.92
CA ALA A 342 -1.67 0.81 -8.94
C ALA A 342 -3.14 0.65 -8.51
N LEU A 343 -3.85 1.74 -8.22
CA LEU A 343 -5.29 1.73 -7.92
C LEU A 343 -6.12 1.23 -9.10
N HIS A 344 -5.79 1.64 -10.33
CA HIS A 344 -6.45 1.16 -11.54
C HIS A 344 -6.31 -0.36 -11.69
N LEU A 345 -5.09 -0.90 -11.53
CA LEU A 345 -4.81 -2.33 -11.61
C LEU A 345 -5.49 -3.12 -10.49
N ALA A 346 -5.48 -2.62 -9.26
CA ALA A 346 -6.20 -3.22 -8.14
C ALA A 346 -7.70 -3.33 -8.42
N GLY A 347 -8.30 -2.28 -8.97
CA GLY A 347 -9.71 -2.30 -9.38
C GLY A 347 -9.99 -3.32 -10.50
N GLN A 348 -9.06 -3.53 -11.44
CA GLN A 348 -9.19 -4.57 -12.46
C GLN A 348 -9.12 -5.97 -11.84
N ALA A 349 -8.15 -6.22 -10.96
CA ALA A 349 -7.97 -7.51 -10.28
C ALA A 349 -9.20 -7.88 -9.41
N LEU A 350 -9.81 -6.89 -8.75
CA LEU A 350 -11.06 -7.08 -8.01
C LEU A 350 -12.22 -7.42 -8.94
N ARG A 351 -12.34 -6.76 -10.11
CA ARG A 351 -13.41 -7.06 -11.08
C ARG A 351 -13.24 -8.43 -11.74
N SER A 352 -12.00 -8.82 -12.08
CA SER A 352 -11.68 -10.10 -12.70
C SER A 352 -11.78 -11.27 -11.72
N GLY A 353 -11.80 -11.01 -10.41
CA GLY A 353 -11.84 -12.03 -9.37
C GLY A 353 -10.47 -12.59 -8.98
N GLU A 354 -9.38 -11.97 -9.45
CA GLU A 354 -8.00 -12.31 -9.05
C GLU A 354 -7.72 -12.04 -7.57
N CYS A 355 -8.47 -11.12 -6.94
CA CYS A 355 -8.47 -10.91 -5.49
C CYS A 355 -9.86 -10.58 -4.92
N SER A 356 -10.05 -10.75 -3.61
CA SER A 356 -11.25 -10.32 -2.84
C SER A 356 -11.18 -8.87 -2.40
N LEU A 357 -9.96 -8.51 -2.03
CA LEU A 357 -9.57 -7.37 -1.21
C LEU A 357 -8.24 -6.93 -1.77
N ALA A 358 -7.99 -5.63 -1.84
CA ALA A 358 -6.74 -5.12 -2.36
C ALA A 358 -6.26 -3.92 -1.55
N LEU A 359 -4.97 -3.92 -1.23
CA LEU A 359 -4.24 -2.72 -0.86
C LEU A 359 -3.78 -2.02 -2.13
N ALA A 360 -4.12 -0.74 -2.27
CA ALA A 360 -3.65 0.08 -3.38
C ALA A 360 -3.07 1.40 -2.86
N GLY A 361 -1.93 1.84 -3.39
CA GLY A 361 -1.38 3.13 -3.00
C GLY A 361 0.01 3.37 -3.54
N GLY A 362 0.84 4.05 -2.76
CA GLY A 362 2.21 4.33 -3.14
C GLY A 362 3.03 4.94 -2.01
N VAL A 363 4.34 4.94 -2.19
CA VAL A 363 5.31 5.41 -1.21
C VAL A 363 6.45 6.16 -1.89
N THR A 364 6.97 7.18 -1.23
CA THR A 364 8.14 7.94 -1.65
C THR A 364 8.86 8.43 -0.40
N VAL A 365 10.11 7.98 -0.24
CA VAL A 365 11.06 8.48 0.76
C VAL A 365 12.39 8.75 0.06
N HIS A 366 12.96 9.92 0.27
CA HIS A 366 14.26 10.33 -0.27
C HIS A 366 15.37 9.84 0.65
N ALA A 367 16.02 8.75 0.28
CA ALA A 367 17.25 8.33 0.97
C ALA A 367 18.45 9.21 0.57
N THR A 368 18.43 9.77 -0.65
CA THR A 368 19.51 10.59 -1.20
C THR A 368 18.96 11.88 -1.83
N THR A 369 19.86 12.83 -2.10
CA THR A 369 19.54 14.11 -2.77
C THR A 369 19.59 14.02 -4.30
N SER A 370 19.75 12.83 -4.88
CA SER A 370 19.97 12.66 -6.33
C SER A 370 18.82 13.24 -7.18
N TRP A 371 17.58 13.09 -6.71
CA TRP A 371 16.41 13.65 -7.40
C TRP A 371 16.36 15.18 -7.33
N LEU A 372 16.70 15.78 -6.19
CA LEU A 372 16.83 17.23 -6.06
C LEU A 372 17.86 17.77 -7.07
N ALA A 373 19.02 17.13 -7.15
CA ALA A 373 20.07 17.54 -8.09
C ALA A 373 19.65 17.36 -9.56
N TRP A 374 18.98 16.26 -9.89
CA TRP A 374 18.52 15.97 -11.25
C TRP A 374 17.48 16.99 -11.75
N PHE A 375 16.50 17.33 -10.91
CA PHE A 375 15.49 18.34 -11.26
C PHE A 375 16.06 19.76 -11.24
N SER A 376 17.01 20.07 -10.36
CA SER A 376 17.68 21.38 -10.38
C SER A 376 18.41 21.64 -11.70
N ARG A 377 19.07 20.63 -12.27
CA ARG A 377 19.72 20.75 -13.59
C ARG A 377 18.75 21.04 -14.75
N GLN A 378 17.48 20.72 -14.57
CA GLN A 378 16.42 20.97 -15.55
C GLN A 378 15.60 22.22 -15.22
N GLN A 379 15.98 22.96 -14.17
CA GLN A 379 15.20 24.09 -13.66
C GLN A 379 13.75 23.69 -13.36
N GLY A 380 13.54 22.46 -12.89
CA GLY A 380 12.21 21.89 -12.66
C GLY A 380 11.65 22.18 -11.26
N LEU A 381 12.46 22.67 -10.32
CA LEU A 381 12.07 22.89 -8.93
C LEU A 381 11.65 24.34 -8.66
N ALA A 382 10.66 24.54 -7.80
CA ALA A 382 10.40 25.85 -7.22
C ALA A 382 11.55 26.24 -6.27
N ALA A 383 12.00 27.49 -6.32
CA ALA A 383 13.13 27.95 -5.50
C ALA A 383 12.80 27.91 -3.99
N ASP A 384 11.55 28.17 -3.64
CA ASP A 384 11.02 28.13 -2.27
C ASP A 384 10.45 26.75 -1.86
N GLY A 385 10.54 25.76 -2.75
CA GLY A 385 10.08 24.40 -2.51
C GLY A 385 8.56 24.20 -2.54
N ARG A 386 7.77 25.20 -2.97
CA ARG A 386 6.29 25.13 -2.97
C ARG A 386 5.71 24.84 -4.35
N CYS A 387 4.68 24.01 -4.42
CA CYS A 387 3.88 23.83 -5.64
C CYS A 387 2.79 24.91 -5.73
N LYS A 388 3.01 25.96 -6.52
CA LYS A 388 2.03 27.05 -6.71
C LYS A 388 1.05 26.72 -7.85
N ALA A 389 0.30 25.64 -7.67
CA ALA A 389 -0.52 25.04 -8.71
C ALA A 389 -1.51 26.04 -9.33
N TYR A 390 -1.46 26.17 -10.67
CA TYR A 390 -2.30 27.03 -11.50
C TYR A 390 -2.17 28.54 -11.25
N SER A 391 -1.17 28.95 -10.47
CA SER A 391 -0.86 30.34 -10.15
C SER A 391 -0.08 31.03 -11.27
N GLU A 392 -0.21 32.35 -11.40
CA GLU A 392 0.73 33.16 -12.19
C GLU A 392 2.17 33.04 -11.67
N GLN A 393 2.34 32.74 -10.39
CA GLN A 393 3.65 32.62 -9.74
C GLN A 393 4.24 31.20 -9.82
N ALA A 394 3.65 30.30 -10.59
CA ALA A 394 4.14 28.94 -10.80
C ALA A 394 5.56 28.95 -11.39
N ASP A 395 6.55 28.47 -10.63
CA ASP A 395 7.97 28.49 -11.00
C ASP A 395 8.64 27.10 -10.98
N GLY A 396 7.87 26.03 -10.71
CA GLY A 396 8.37 24.67 -10.65
C GLY A 396 7.69 23.84 -9.57
N MET A 397 8.16 22.60 -9.40
CA MET A 397 7.61 21.71 -8.38
C MET A 397 8.34 21.83 -7.04
N GLY A 398 7.58 21.80 -5.96
CA GLY A 398 8.06 21.46 -4.63
C GLY A 398 8.18 19.95 -4.48
N MET A 399 9.36 19.43 -4.18
CA MET A 399 9.54 17.99 -3.97
C MET A 399 9.05 17.61 -2.58
N ALA A 400 8.41 16.45 -2.47
CA ALA A 400 7.99 15.93 -1.19
C ALA A 400 8.06 14.40 -1.10
N GLU A 401 8.01 13.94 0.14
CA GLU A 401 7.83 12.57 0.55
C GLU A 401 6.38 12.31 0.91
N GLY A 402 5.99 11.04 0.88
CA GLY A 402 4.63 10.66 1.24
C GLY A 402 4.41 9.18 1.08
N ALA A 403 3.48 8.65 1.86
CA ALA A 403 2.95 7.33 1.68
C ALA A 403 1.45 7.31 1.97
N GLY A 404 0.73 6.51 1.20
CA GLY A 404 -0.71 6.32 1.41
C GLY A 404 -1.14 4.97 0.89
N ILE A 405 -2.10 4.36 1.59
CA ILE A 405 -2.73 3.10 1.23
C ILE A 405 -4.25 3.27 1.36
N VAL A 406 -4.98 2.75 0.38
CA VAL A 406 -6.43 2.55 0.45
C VAL A 406 -6.73 1.06 0.38
N VAL A 407 -7.73 0.63 1.15
CA VAL A 407 -8.25 -0.74 1.15
C VAL A 407 -9.46 -0.78 0.23
N LEU A 408 -9.42 -1.67 -0.76
CA LEU A 408 -10.40 -1.77 -1.82
C LEU A 408 -11.09 -3.12 -1.82
N GLU A 409 -12.41 -3.10 -2.02
CA GLU A 409 -13.23 -4.28 -2.28
C GLU A 409 -14.25 -3.99 -3.38
N ARG A 410 -14.86 -5.02 -3.95
CA ARG A 410 -16.09 -4.82 -4.72
C ARG A 410 -17.17 -4.24 -3.81
N LEU A 411 -17.94 -3.27 -4.28
CA LEU A 411 -19.00 -2.66 -3.47
C LEU A 411 -20.03 -3.69 -3.00
N SER A 412 -20.35 -4.67 -3.84
CA SER A 412 -21.20 -5.79 -3.46
C SER A 412 -20.63 -6.62 -2.31
N ASP A 413 -19.31 -6.82 -2.28
CA ASP A 413 -18.64 -7.55 -1.20
C ASP A 413 -18.55 -6.75 0.09
N ALA A 414 -18.20 -5.45 0.00
CA ALA A 414 -18.18 -4.58 1.18
C ALA A 414 -19.55 -4.57 1.88
N ARG A 415 -20.65 -4.48 1.11
CA ARG A 415 -22.02 -4.57 1.64
C ARG A 415 -22.33 -5.94 2.23
N ARG A 416 -21.95 -7.01 1.53
CA ARG A 416 -22.18 -8.40 1.98
C ARG A 416 -21.43 -8.72 3.28
N LEU A 417 -20.24 -8.15 3.46
CA LEU A 417 -19.38 -8.34 4.63
C LEU A 417 -19.66 -7.31 5.74
N GLY A 418 -20.49 -6.29 5.48
CA GLY A 418 -20.77 -5.22 6.44
C GLY A 418 -19.59 -4.27 6.66
N HIS A 419 -18.66 -4.19 5.70
CA HIS A 419 -17.56 -3.23 5.75
C HIS A 419 -18.09 -1.83 5.40
N LYS A 420 -17.70 -0.84 6.23
CA LYS A 420 -18.03 0.56 6.00
C LYS A 420 -17.48 1.03 4.66
N VAL A 421 -18.30 1.69 3.86
CA VAL A 421 -17.87 2.29 2.59
C VAL A 421 -17.56 3.76 2.81
N LEU A 422 -16.31 4.18 2.62
CA LEU A 422 -15.90 5.58 2.76
C LEU A 422 -16.19 6.38 1.48
N ALA A 423 -15.97 5.76 0.33
CA ALA A 423 -16.25 6.30 -1.00
C ALA A 423 -16.23 5.17 -2.03
N VAL A 424 -16.58 5.48 -3.28
CA VAL A 424 -16.59 4.52 -4.39
C VAL A 424 -15.71 5.02 -5.53
N VAL A 425 -14.80 4.17 -6.01
CA VAL A 425 -14.11 4.35 -7.29
C VAL A 425 -15.08 3.93 -8.39
N ARG A 426 -15.69 4.91 -9.05
CA ARG A 426 -16.72 4.70 -10.08
C ARG A 426 -16.15 4.34 -11.44
N GLY A 427 -14.96 4.83 -11.75
CA GLY A 427 -14.28 4.50 -12.99
C GLY A 427 -12.86 5.05 -12.99
N SER A 428 -11.99 4.45 -13.80
CA SER A 428 -10.62 4.92 -13.98
C SER A 428 -10.11 4.57 -15.36
N ALA A 429 -9.13 5.33 -15.84
CA ALA A 429 -8.45 5.07 -17.10
C ALA A 429 -6.97 5.42 -17.02
N VAL A 430 -6.16 4.72 -17.81
CA VAL A 430 -4.73 4.96 -18.00
C VAL A 430 -4.44 5.04 -19.49
N ASN A 431 -3.60 6.00 -19.91
CA ASN A 431 -3.12 6.09 -21.29
C ASN A 431 -1.67 6.58 -21.37
N GLN A 432 -1.19 6.82 -22.59
CA GLN A 432 0.15 7.33 -22.87
C GLN A 432 0.12 8.57 -23.75
N ASP A 433 1.07 9.47 -23.52
CA ASP A 433 1.30 10.67 -24.31
C ASP A 433 1.80 10.35 -25.72
N GLY A 434 2.48 9.21 -25.88
CA GLY A 434 3.01 8.77 -27.18
C GLY A 434 4.16 9.64 -27.65
N ALA A 435 4.17 9.98 -28.95
CA ALA A 435 5.20 10.85 -29.53
C ALA A 435 4.91 12.34 -29.23
N SER A 436 5.05 12.75 -27.97
CA SER A 436 4.94 14.14 -27.52
C SER A 436 6.18 14.97 -27.91
N ASN A 437 6.17 16.27 -27.60
CA ASN A 437 7.25 17.21 -27.93
C ASN A 437 8.46 17.09 -26.99
N GLY A 438 8.95 15.85 -26.81
CA GLY A 438 9.97 15.47 -25.83
C GLY A 438 9.43 14.47 -24.83
N LEU A 439 10.25 13.51 -24.41
CA LEU A 439 9.85 12.39 -23.55
C LEU A 439 9.16 12.84 -22.26
N THR A 440 9.63 13.96 -21.69
CA THR A 440 9.16 14.51 -20.42
C THR A 440 8.11 15.62 -20.58
N ALA A 441 7.76 15.98 -21.81
CA ALA A 441 6.79 17.03 -22.10
C ALA A 441 5.35 16.47 -22.06
N PRO A 442 4.44 17.05 -21.26
CA PRO A 442 3.06 16.56 -21.16
C PRO A 442 2.27 16.81 -22.45
N ASN A 443 1.19 16.04 -22.66
CA ASN A 443 0.31 16.20 -23.84
C ASN A 443 -1.17 16.44 -23.48
N GLY A 444 -1.64 17.68 -23.69
CA GLY A 444 -3.03 18.07 -23.44
C GLY A 444 -4.09 17.17 -24.11
N PRO A 445 -4.00 16.85 -25.41
CA PRO A 445 -4.92 15.90 -26.05
C PRO A 445 -4.97 14.51 -25.38
N SER A 446 -3.84 13.98 -24.91
CA SER A 446 -3.78 12.73 -24.16
C SER A 446 -4.48 12.83 -22.81
N GLN A 447 -4.29 13.93 -22.09
CA GLN A 447 -5.00 14.21 -20.84
C GLN A 447 -6.53 14.29 -21.05
N GLN A 448 -6.98 14.96 -22.11
CA GLN A 448 -8.41 14.97 -22.47
C GLN A 448 -8.95 13.56 -22.77
N ARG A 449 -8.16 12.72 -23.46
CA ARG A 449 -8.56 11.34 -23.78
C ARG A 449 -8.67 10.47 -22.53
N VAL A 450 -7.74 10.58 -21.58
CA VAL A 450 -7.81 9.77 -20.35
C VAL A 450 -8.98 10.21 -19.47
N ILE A 451 -9.29 11.51 -19.41
CA ILE A 451 -10.47 12.04 -18.70
C ILE A 451 -11.75 11.46 -19.31
N ARG A 452 -11.93 11.56 -20.63
CA ARG A 452 -13.11 11.02 -21.33
C ARG A 452 -13.22 9.50 -21.16
N ALA A 453 -12.10 8.78 -21.20
CA ALA A 453 -12.09 7.34 -20.98
C ALA A 453 -12.52 6.95 -19.56
N ALA A 454 -12.05 7.67 -18.54
CA ALA A 454 -12.45 7.42 -17.16
C ALA A 454 -13.95 7.71 -16.92
N LEU A 455 -14.47 8.79 -17.53
CA LEU A 455 -15.90 9.10 -17.52
C LEU A 455 -16.74 8.02 -18.20
N ASN A 456 -16.31 7.55 -19.38
CA ASN A 456 -16.96 6.46 -20.10
C ASN A 456 -16.95 5.16 -19.29
N ASN A 457 -15.82 4.81 -18.67
CA ASN A 457 -15.70 3.63 -17.80
C ASN A 457 -16.56 3.74 -16.54
N ALA A 458 -16.92 4.96 -16.12
CA ALA A 458 -17.83 5.20 -15.00
C ALA A 458 -19.32 5.25 -15.41
N GLY A 459 -19.61 5.29 -16.72
CA GLY A 459 -20.94 5.56 -17.25
C GLY A 459 -21.44 6.99 -16.95
N LEU A 460 -20.53 7.97 -16.88
CA LEU A 460 -20.81 9.34 -16.46
C LEU A 460 -20.55 10.35 -17.57
N SER A 461 -21.22 11.50 -17.49
CA SER A 461 -20.93 12.68 -18.29
C SER A 461 -19.99 13.64 -17.55
N ALA A 462 -19.36 14.56 -18.29
CA ALA A 462 -18.52 15.61 -17.71
C ALA A 462 -19.28 16.51 -16.70
N GLY A 463 -20.58 16.72 -16.90
CA GLY A 463 -21.42 17.52 -16.01
C GLY A 463 -21.74 16.86 -14.67
N ASP A 464 -21.44 15.57 -14.52
CA ASP A 464 -21.69 14.80 -13.30
C ASP A 464 -20.61 15.01 -12.23
N VAL A 465 -19.40 15.44 -12.62
CA VAL A 465 -18.25 15.62 -11.72
C VAL A 465 -18.18 17.06 -11.23
N ASP A 466 -18.08 17.26 -9.92
CA ASP A 466 -18.09 18.57 -9.25
C ASP A 466 -16.73 19.24 -9.22
N VAL A 467 -15.71 18.45 -8.91
CA VAL A 467 -14.38 18.93 -8.57
C VAL A 467 -13.34 18.03 -9.21
N VAL A 468 -12.19 18.60 -9.56
CA VAL A 468 -10.99 17.85 -9.91
C VAL A 468 -9.88 18.19 -8.93
N GLU A 469 -9.36 17.16 -8.27
CA GLU A 469 -8.02 17.16 -7.69
C GLU A 469 -7.04 16.93 -8.84
N GLY A 470 -6.43 18.02 -9.28
CA GLY A 470 -5.53 18.03 -10.43
C GLY A 470 -4.16 17.45 -10.11
N HIS A 471 -3.41 17.15 -11.18
CA HIS A 471 -1.99 16.83 -11.05
C HIS A 471 -1.23 18.07 -10.55
N GLY A 472 -1.48 19.26 -11.10
CA GLY A 472 -1.21 20.57 -10.50
C GLY A 472 0.14 20.68 -9.81
N THR A 473 1.22 20.60 -10.58
CA THR A 473 2.59 20.53 -10.06
C THR A 473 3.20 21.90 -9.79
N GLY A 474 2.55 22.99 -10.17
CA GLY A 474 3.11 24.35 -10.06
C GLY A 474 4.11 24.65 -11.17
N THR A 475 4.04 23.94 -12.30
CA THR A 475 5.02 24.08 -13.39
C THR A 475 4.50 25.06 -14.46
N PRO A 476 5.34 25.98 -14.98
CA PRO A 476 4.91 26.98 -15.97
C PRO A 476 4.32 26.38 -17.25
N LEU A 477 4.77 25.18 -17.64
CA LEU A 477 4.29 24.49 -18.85
C LEU A 477 3.16 23.49 -18.55
N GLY A 478 3.28 22.70 -17.48
CA GLY A 478 2.34 21.62 -17.20
C GLY A 478 0.98 22.11 -16.74
N ASP A 479 0.95 23.14 -15.89
CA ASP A 479 -0.28 23.64 -15.29
C ASP A 479 -1.24 24.23 -16.35
N PRO A 480 -0.78 25.04 -17.33
CA PRO A 480 -1.64 25.47 -18.42
C PRO A 480 -2.16 24.34 -19.31
N ILE A 481 -1.32 23.33 -19.60
CA ILE A 481 -1.72 22.18 -20.42
C ILE A 481 -2.84 21.39 -19.72
N GLU A 482 -2.72 21.17 -18.41
CA GLU A 482 -3.75 20.50 -17.63
C GLU A 482 -5.04 21.32 -17.54
N ALA A 483 -4.95 22.60 -17.18
CA ALA A 483 -6.11 23.47 -17.07
C ALA A 483 -6.88 23.54 -18.41
N GLN A 484 -6.19 23.64 -19.54
CA GLN A 484 -6.80 23.61 -20.87
C GLN A 484 -7.46 22.25 -21.17
N ALA A 485 -6.86 21.13 -20.75
CA ALA A 485 -7.47 19.82 -20.92
C ALA A 485 -8.78 19.69 -20.11
N LEU A 486 -8.82 20.24 -18.90
CA LEU A 486 -10.02 20.29 -18.06
C LEU A 486 -11.08 21.23 -18.64
N LEU A 487 -10.70 22.42 -19.11
CA LEU A 487 -11.60 23.35 -19.81
C LEU A 487 -12.23 22.70 -21.04
N ALA A 488 -11.44 22.00 -21.86
CA ALA A 488 -11.89 21.31 -23.08
C ALA A 488 -12.68 20.01 -22.83
N THR A 489 -12.80 19.57 -21.58
CA THR A 489 -13.58 18.38 -21.18
C THR A 489 -14.66 18.78 -20.19
N TYR A 490 -14.32 18.87 -18.92
CA TYR A 490 -15.22 19.20 -17.83
C TYR A 490 -15.84 20.59 -17.95
N GLY A 491 -15.10 21.58 -18.46
CA GLY A 491 -15.54 22.98 -18.56
C GLY A 491 -16.61 23.23 -19.63
N GLN A 492 -16.91 22.26 -20.49
CA GLN A 492 -17.85 22.41 -21.59
C GLN A 492 -19.28 22.05 -21.18
N GLY A 493 -20.25 22.83 -21.68
CA GLY A 493 -21.67 22.53 -21.50
C GLY A 493 -22.18 22.61 -20.05
N ARG A 494 -21.47 23.30 -19.15
CA ARG A 494 -21.91 23.51 -17.76
C ARG A 494 -22.72 24.80 -17.60
N PRO A 495 -23.70 24.84 -16.69
CA PRO A 495 -24.30 26.08 -16.20
C PRO A 495 -23.26 26.99 -15.55
N ALA A 496 -23.39 28.32 -15.74
CA ALA A 496 -22.44 29.30 -15.23
C ALA A 496 -22.37 29.34 -13.68
N ASP A 497 -23.47 28.98 -13.00
CA ASP A 497 -23.58 28.88 -11.56
C ASP A 497 -23.03 27.56 -10.99
N ARG A 498 -22.67 26.59 -11.85
CA ARG A 498 -22.11 25.30 -11.46
C ARG A 498 -20.83 24.94 -12.25
N PRO A 499 -19.77 25.77 -12.14
CA PRO A 499 -18.48 25.45 -12.73
C PRO A 499 -17.88 24.20 -12.12
N LEU A 500 -16.95 23.57 -12.82
CA LEU A 500 -16.06 22.58 -12.23
C LEU A 500 -15.13 23.29 -11.26
N LEU A 501 -14.99 22.78 -10.04
CA LEU A 501 -13.99 23.27 -9.10
C LEU A 501 -12.63 22.58 -9.34
N LEU A 502 -11.53 23.30 -9.20
CA LEU A 502 -10.18 22.78 -9.41
C LEU A 502 -9.27 23.16 -8.23
N GLY A 503 -8.48 22.21 -7.77
CA GLY A 503 -7.42 22.43 -6.78
C GLY A 503 -6.34 21.34 -6.84
N SER A 504 -5.30 21.49 -6.02
CA SER A 504 -4.22 20.50 -5.90
C SER A 504 -3.73 20.42 -4.45
N LEU A 505 -3.69 19.20 -3.90
CA LEU A 505 -3.10 18.87 -2.60
C LEU A 505 -1.61 19.25 -2.54
N LYS A 506 -0.92 19.27 -3.69
CA LYS A 506 0.51 19.60 -3.74
C LYS A 506 0.78 21.02 -3.26
N SER A 507 -0.20 21.91 -3.34
CA SER A 507 -0.08 23.26 -2.78
C SER A 507 0.06 23.28 -1.26
N ASN A 508 -0.38 22.23 -0.56
CA ASN A 508 -0.26 22.09 0.89
C ASN A 508 1.00 21.31 1.30
N ILE A 509 1.31 20.20 0.62
CA ILE A 509 2.32 19.24 1.10
C ILE A 509 3.49 19.03 0.13
N GLY A 510 3.51 19.71 -1.03
CA GLY A 510 4.43 19.44 -2.12
C GLY A 510 4.08 18.20 -2.94
N HIS A 511 4.93 17.85 -3.90
CA HIS A 511 4.74 16.72 -4.80
C HIS A 511 5.34 15.43 -4.22
N THR A 512 4.49 14.57 -3.66
CA THR A 512 4.86 13.27 -3.05
C THR A 512 5.15 12.13 -4.05
N GLN A 513 5.58 12.51 -5.27
CA GLN A 513 6.00 11.65 -6.39
C GLN A 513 5.12 10.41 -6.61
N TRP A 514 5.65 9.20 -6.36
CA TRP A 514 4.98 7.92 -6.64
C TRP A 514 3.70 7.74 -5.80
N SER A 515 3.60 8.40 -4.64
CA SER A 515 2.41 8.41 -3.77
C SER A 515 1.42 9.55 -4.06
N SER A 516 1.72 10.44 -5.01
CA SER A 516 0.92 11.68 -5.22
C SER A 516 -0.52 11.43 -5.62
N GLY A 517 -0.77 10.39 -6.40
CA GLY A 517 -2.10 9.98 -6.82
C GLY A 517 -3.01 9.57 -5.66
N VAL A 518 -2.53 8.63 -4.84
CA VAL A 518 -3.30 8.14 -3.68
C VAL A 518 -3.49 9.22 -2.62
N ALA A 519 -2.53 10.12 -2.41
CA ALA A 519 -2.70 11.27 -1.52
C ALA A 519 -3.87 12.17 -1.97
N GLY A 520 -3.99 12.41 -3.28
CA GLY A 520 -5.13 13.13 -3.86
C GLY A 520 -6.47 12.40 -3.68
N VAL A 521 -6.48 11.06 -3.80
CA VAL A 521 -7.67 10.24 -3.49
C VAL A 521 -8.08 10.39 -2.03
N ILE A 522 -7.13 10.27 -1.09
CA ILE A 522 -7.40 10.40 0.36
C ILE A 522 -8.00 11.78 0.66
N LYS A 523 -7.43 12.86 0.10
CA LYS A 523 -8.00 14.22 0.22
C LYS A 523 -9.46 14.28 -0.25
N MET A 524 -9.77 13.70 -1.41
CA MET A 524 -11.14 13.75 -1.94
C MET A 524 -12.13 12.92 -1.11
N VAL A 525 -11.71 11.78 -0.57
CA VAL A 525 -12.54 10.99 0.35
C VAL A 525 -12.81 11.78 1.64
N LEU A 526 -11.80 12.43 2.22
CA LEU A 526 -11.97 13.29 3.40
C LEU A 526 -12.90 14.49 3.12
N ALA A 527 -12.78 15.10 1.95
CA ALA A 527 -13.64 16.20 1.52
C ALA A 527 -15.12 15.77 1.36
N LEU A 528 -15.37 14.55 0.88
CA LEU A 528 -16.71 13.96 0.84
C LEU A 528 -17.27 13.75 2.25
N GLN A 529 -16.48 13.18 3.15
CA GLN A 529 -16.89 12.88 4.54
C GLN A 529 -17.19 14.15 5.35
N ASN A 530 -16.42 15.22 5.12
CA ASN A 530 -16.58 16.49 5.83
C ASN A 530 -17.46 17.50 5.08
N GLU A 531 -18.05 17.09 3.96
CA GLU A 531 -18.96 17.89 3.14
C GLU A 531 -18.39 19.27 2.75
N GLN A 532 -17.09 19.32 2.50
CA GLN A 532 -16.37 20.57 2.26
C GLN A 532 -15.15 20.33 1.37
N LEU A 533 -14.98 21.20 0.38
CA LEU A 533 -13.76 21.26 -0.42
C LEU A 533 -12.78 22.24 0.21
N PRO A 534 -11.56 21.80 0.60
CA PRO A 534 -10.55 22.70 1.12
C PRO A 534 -10.00 23.60 0.02
N ARG A 535 -9.49 24.77 0.42
CA ARG A 535 -8.86 25.70 -0.52
C ARG A 535 -7.58 25.11 -1.11
N THR A 536 -7.27 25.46 -2.35
CA THR A 536 -5.93 25.32 -2.93
C THR A 536 -5.10 26.56 -2.58
N LEU A 537 -3.83 26.37 -2.21
CA LEU A 537 -2.95 27.47 -1.79
C LEU A 537 -2.26 28.12 -3.00
N HIS A 538 -1.82 29.38 -2.82
CA HIS A 538 -1.02 30.16 -3.77
C HIS A 538 -1.70 30.49 -5.12
N ALA A 539 -3.01 30.32 -5.22
CA ALA A 539 -3.79 30.43 -6.45
C ALA A 539 -4.69 31.68 -6.50
N GLU A 540 -4.42 32.69 -5.66
CA GLU A 540 -5.19 33.94 -5.61
C GLU A 540 -5.15 34.69 -6.96
N GLU A 541 -4.00 34.68 -7.62
CA GLU A 541 -3.82 35.17 -8.98
C GLU A 541 -3.65 33.97 -9.94
N PRO A 542 -4.71 33.58 -10.66
CA PRO A 542 -4.64 32.46 -11.59
C PRO A 542 -3.72 32.78 -12.77
N SER A 543 -3.04 31.77 -13.32
CA SER A 543 -2.11 31.93 -14.44
C SER A 543 -2.79 32.55 -15.67
N SER A 544 -2.18 33.60 -16.21
CA SER A 544 -2.54 34.31 -17.45
C SER A 544 -2.28 33.48 -18.72
N HIS A 545 -1.52 32.39 -18.62
CA HIS A 545 -1.28 31.43 -19.70
C HIS A 545 -2.47 30.46 -19.94
N VAL A 546 -3.55 30.62 -19.17
CA VAL A 546 -4.79 29.85 -19.31
C VAL A 546 -5.93 30.81 -19.64
N ASP A 547 -6.67 30.48 -20.71
CA ASP A 547 -7.92 31.16 -21.04
C ASP A 547 -9.06 30.60 -20.18
N TRP A 548 -9.19 31.12 -18.95
CA TRP A 548 -10.21 30.67 -17.99
C TRP A 548 -11.65 30.96 -18.44
N ASP A 549 -11.85 31.87 -19.39
CA ASP A 549 -13.16 32.20 -19.95
C ASP A 549 -13.61 31.20 -21.03
N ALA A 550 -12.72 30.31 -21.51
CA ALA A 550 -13.02 29.29 -22.52
C ALA A 550 -13.94 28.16 -22.04
N GLY A 551 -14.23 28.08 -20.74
CA GLY A 551 -15.08 27.06 -20.14
C GLY A 551 -15.32 27.30 -18.66
N ALA A 552 -16.33 26.64 -18.10
CA ALA A 552 -16.73 26.85 -16.71
C ALA A 552 -15.87 26.01 -15.74
N VAL A 553 -14.61 26.40 -15.54
CA VAL A 553 -13.68 25.85 -14.53
C VAL A 553 -13.24 26.98 -13.60
N ARG A 554 -13.23 26.73 -12.29
CA ARG A 554 -12.86 27.73 -11.28
C ARG A 554 -11.95 27.13 -10.22
N LEU A 555 -10.87 27.84 -9.89
CA LEU A 555 -9.98 27.46 -8.81
C LEU A 555 -10.69 27.60 -7.46
N ALA A 556 -10.55 26.59 -6.60
CA ALA A 556 -11.06 26.57 -5.23
C ALA A 556 -10.15 27.40 -4.31
N THR A 557 -10.13 28.72 -4.47
CA THR A 557 -9.24 29.63 -3.71
C THR A 557 -9.71 29.88 -2.27
N SER A 558 -10.93 29.49 -1.95
CA SER A 558 -11.50 29.46 -0.59
C SER A 558 -12.16 28.10 -0.33
N ALA A 559 -12.40 27.78 0.95
CA ALA A 559 -13.16 26.59 1.30
C ALA A 559 -14.58 26.70 0.74
N VAL A 560 -15.09 25.62 0.12
CA VAL A 560 -16.41 25.58 -0.51
C VAL A 560 -17.25 24.50 0.14
N PRO A 561 -18.43 24.82 0.71
CA PRO A 561 -19.37 23.80 1.15
C PRO A 561 -19.73 22.84 0.01
N TRP A 562 -19.71 21.55 0.29
CA TRP A 562 -20.06 20.49 -0.64
C TRP A 562 -21.05 19.53 0.03
N PRO A 563 -22.25 20.03 0.37
CA PRO A 563 -23.24 19.28 1.13
C PRO A 563 -23.78 18.10 0.34
N HIS A 564 -24.21 17.07 1.05
CA HIS A 564 -24.95 15.96 0.46
C HIS A 564 -26.20 16.44 -0.30
N SER A 565 -26.54 15.73 -1.37
CA SER A 565 -27.74 15.98 -2.17
C SER A 565 -28.42 14.67 -2.52
N GLU A 566 -29.73 14.59 -2.26
CA GLU A 566 -30.55 13.43 -2.63
C GLU A 566 -30.71 13.30 -4.16
N GLU A 567 -30.59 14.42 -4.90
CA GLU A 567 -30.81 14.44 -6.35
C GLU A 567 -29.59 13.95 -7.15
N ARG A 568 -28.38 14.10 -6.59
CA ARG A 568 -27.13 13.86 -7.31
C ARG A 568 -25.98 13.48 -6.38
N PRO A 569 -25.35 12.32 -6.58
CA PRO A 569 -24.12 11.97 -5.86
C PRO A 569 -23.00 12.96 -6.12
N ARG A 570 -22.32 13.37 -5.04
CA ARG A 570 -21.07 14.16 -5.10
C ARG A 570 -19.96 13.33 -5.75
N ARG A 571 -19.26 13.92 -6.71
CA ARG A 571 -18.22 13.23 -7.50
C ARG A 571 -16.99 14.10 -7.72
N ALA A 572 -15.81 13.50 -7.58
CA ALA A 572 -14.52 14.11 -7.84
C ALA A 572 -13.74 13.34 -8.91
N GLY A 573 -13.02 14.05 -9.78
CA GLY A 573 -11.95 13.49 -10.58
C GLY A 573 -10.60 13.65 -9.88
N VAL A 574 -9.71 12.67 -9.99
CA VAL A 574 -8.33 12.74 -9.49
C VAL A 574 -7.37 12.43 -10.64
N SER A 575 -6.47 13.36 -10.95
CA SER A 575 -5.51 13.26 -12.05
C SER A 575 -4.08 13.03 -11.55
N SER A 576 -3.33 12.15 -12.23
CA SER A 576 -1.88 12.12 -12.08
C SER A 576 -1.17 11.75 -13.37
N PHE A 577 -0.14 12.52 -13.73
CA PHE A 577 0.55 12.43 -15.02
C PHE A 577 2.04 12.17 -14.78
N GLY A 578 2.53 11.01 -15.24
CA GLY A 578 3.92 10.62 -15.06
C GLY A 578 4.83 11.29 -16.07
N ILE A 579 6.05 11.64 -15.64
CA ILE A 579 7.09 12.19 -16.53
C ILE A 579 7.50 11.23 -17.67
N SER A 580 7.13 9.95 -17.58
CA SER A 580 7.28 8.95 -18.64
C SER A 580 6.17 9.00 -19.71
N GLY A 581 5.23 9.94 -19.59
CA GLY A 581 4.07 10.12 -20.47
C GLY A 581 2.83 9.29 -20.08
N THR A 582 2.91 8.46 -19.03
CA THR A 582 1.76 7.65 -18.60
C THR A 582 0.81 8.49 -17.74
N ASN A 583 -0.42 8.66 -18.22
CA ASN A 583 -1.46 9.43 -17.54
C ASN A 583 -2.48 8.51 -16.87
N ALA A 584 -2.96 8.89 -15.69
CA ALA A 584 -4.07 8.22 -15.01
C ALA A 584 -5.12 9.24 -14.57
N HIS A 585 -6.39 8.89 -14.71
CA HIS A 585 -7.53 9.64 -14.18
C HIS A 585 -8.53 8.71 -13.51
N VAL A 586 -8.98 9.07 -12.31
CA VAL A 586 -9.89 8.26 -11.48
C VAL A 586 -11.10 9.12 -11.08
N ILE A 587 -12.30 8.53 -11.12
CA ILE A 587 -13.53 9.16 -10.64
C ILE A 587 -13.91 8.55 -9.29
N ILE A 588 -13.97 9.39 -8.26
CA ILE A 588 -14.42 9.07 -6.90
C ILE A 588 -15.83 9.60 -6.72
N GLU A 589 -16.72 8.80 -6.15
CA GLU A 589 -18.09 9.15 -5.80
C GLU A 589 -18.31 8.96 -4.30
N GLN A 590 -19.18 9.77 -3.72
CA GLN A 590 -19.65 9.57 -2.34
C GLN A 590 -20.11 8.13 -2.10
N ALA A 591 -19.94 7.65 -0.88
CA ALA A 591 -20.50 6.37 -0.47
C ALA A 591 -22.02 6.37 -0.70
N PRO A 592 -22.62 5.22 -1.11
CA PRO A 592 -24.06 5.11 -1.13
C PRO A 592 -24.60 5.36 0.29
N GLU A 593 -25.80 5.94 0.39
CA GLU A 593 -26.49 5.98 1.69
C GLU A 593 -26.58 4.54 2.19
N GLU A 594 -26.03 4.30 3.38
CA GLU A 594 -26.30 3.06 4.08
C GLU A 594 -27.78 3.09 4.41
N ASP A 595 -28.52 2.04 4.01
CA ASP A 595 -29.74 1.66 4.72
C ASP A 595 -29.27 1.38 6.14
N VAL A 596 -29.17 2.42 6.97
CA VAL A 596 -28.85 2.28 8.38
C VAL A 596 -29.85 1.25 8.85
N PRO A 597 -29.44 0.02 9.21
CA PRO A 597 -30.33 -0.81 10.00
C PRO A 597 -30.51 0.08 11.21
N VAL A 598 -31.70 0.64 11.39
CA VAL A 598 -32.06 1.35 12.60
C VAL A 598 -31.75 0.32 13.67
N SER A 599 -30.59 0.42 14.31
CA SER A 599 -30.30 -0.24 15.56
C SER A 599 -31.15 0.50 16.58
N GLY A 600 -32.47 0.35 16.41
CA GLY A 600 -33.55 0.76 17.28
C GLY A 600 -33.81 -0.32 18.32
N GLY A 601 -32.80 -1.15 18.63
CA GLY A 601 -32.65 -1.66 19.97
C GLY A 601 -31.74 -0.67 20.68
N ALA A 602 -32.18 -0.10 21.81
CA ALA A 602 -31.25 0.42 22.79
C ALA A 602 -30.12 -0.62 22.92
N GLY A 603 -28.89 -0.25 22.55
CA GLY A 603 -27.74 -1.14 22.69
C GLY A 603 -27.80 -1.75 24.09
N ALA A 604 -27.60 -3.07 24.20
CA ALA A 604 -27.72 -3.73 25.50
C ALA A 604 -26.88 -2.94 26.51
N VAL A 605 -27.53 -2.27 27.46
CA VAL A 605 -26.85 -1.54 28.53
C VAL A 605 -26.28 -2.61 29.44
N LEU A 606 -25.07 -3.05 29.11
CA LEU A 606 -24.36 -4.02 29.92
C LEU A 606 -23.91 -3.30 31.20
N PRO A 607 -24.14 -3.87 32.39
CA PRO A 607 -23.73 -3.24 33.64
C PRO A 607 -22.21 -3.11 33.75
N VAL A 608 -21.46 -3.93 33.00
CA VAL A 608 -20.00 -3.91 32.87
C VAL A 608 -19.66 -4.33 31.43
N VAL A 609 -18.77 -3.58 30.77
CA VAL A 609 -18.24 -3.90 29.45
C VAL A 609 -16.76 -4.31 29.58
N PRO A 610 -16.31 -5.37 28.89
CA PRO A 610 -14.89 -5.71 28.82
C PRO A 610 -14.20 -4.98 27.66
N TRP A 611 -13.13 -4.24 27.96
CA TRP A 611 -12.21 -3.72 26.94
C TRP A 611 -10.94 -4.56 26.94
N VAL A 612 -10.76 -5.33 25.86
CA VAL A 612 -9.57 -6.14 25.65
C VAL A 612 -8.55 -5.29 24.90
N VAL A 613 -7.39 -5.05 25.52
CA VAL A 613 -6.29 -4.32 24.90
C VAL A 613 -5.13 -5.29 24.73
N SER A 614 -4.47 -5.24 23.57
CA SER A 614 -3.30 -6.09 23.34
C SER A 614 -2.19 -5.34 22.62
N GLY A 615 -0.95 -5.77 22.88
CA GLY A 615 0.25 -5.34 22.18
C GLY A 615 1.21 -6.51 22.00
N ARG A 616 2.12 -6.43 21.04
CA ARG A 616 3.13 -7.48 20.83
C ARG A 616 4.23 -7.46 21.91
N SER A 617 4.44 -6.30 22.53
CA SER A 617 5.36 -6.08 23.65
C SER A 617 4.65 -5.39 24.82
N VAL A 618 5.28 -5.40 26.01
CA VAL A 618 4.75 -4.70 27.20
C VAL A 618 4.61 -3.21 26.92
N ALA A 619 5.59 -2.60 26.25
CA ALA A 619 5.54 -1.20 25.84
C ALA A 619 4.42 -0.94 24.81
N GLY A 620 4.21 -1.86 23.86
CA GLY A 620 3.13 -1.76 22.88
C GLY A 620 1.74 -1.85 23.52
N LEU A 621 1.58 -2.72 24.52
CA LEU A 621 0.34 -2.84 25.30
C LEU A 621 0.07 -1.54 26.08
N ALA A 622 1.08 -1.00 26.77
CA ALA A 622 0.97 0.27 27.48
C ALA A 622 0.63 1.42 26.54
N GLY A 623 1.34 1.56 25.40
CA GLY A 623 1.06 2.60 24.42
C GLY A 623 -0.34 2.49 23.80
N GLN A 624 -0.90 1.29 23.65
CA GLN A 624 -2.27 1.13 23.18
C GLN A 624 -3.30 1.50 24.26
N ALA A 625 -3.03 1.17 25.53
CA ALA A 625 -3.86 1.60 26.64
C ALA A 625 -3.87 3.13 26.80
N GLU A 626 -2.70 3.77 26.71
CA GLU A 626 -2.55 5.23 26.74
C GLU A 626 -3.35 5.94 25.63
N ARG A 627 -3.27 5.43 24.39
CA ARG A 627 -4.06 5.98 23.27
C ARG A 627 -5.57 5.86 23.51
N LEU A 628 -6.01 4.73 24.05
CA LEU A 628 -7.42 4.51 24.34
C LEU A 628 -7.90 5.39 25.50
N ALA A 629 -7.07 5.59 26.52
CA ALA A 629 -7.36 6.50 27.63
C ALA A 629 -7.50 7.94 27.13
N ALA A 630 -6.55 8.41 26.32
CA ALA A 630 -6.61 9.74 25.72
C ALA A 630 -7.87 9.94 24.85
N PHE A 631 -8.28 8.92 24.10
CA PHE A 631 -9.51 8.97 23.30
C PHE A 631 -10.76 9.12 24.18
N VAL A 632 -10.84 8.40 25.30
CA VAL A 632 -11.96 8.50 26.25
C VAL A 632 -12.01 9.87 26.90
N GLU A 633 -10.87 10.41 27.32
CA GLU A 633 -10.79 11.73 27.96
C GLU A 633 -11.22 12.88 27.03
N GLN A 634 -10.98 12.74 25.73
CA GLN A 634 -11.26 13.78 24.73
C GLN A 634 -12.69 13.72 24.17
N SER A 635 -13.43 12.63 24.40
CA SER A 635 -14.73 12.37 23.78
C SER A 635 -15.89 12.68 24.74
N GLN A 636 -16.90 13.42 24.27
CA GLN A 636 -18.04 13.83 25.11
C GLN A 636 -19.14 12.78 25.23
N ASP A 637 -19.26 11.86 24.26
CA ASP A 637 -20.23 10.75 24.25
C ASP A 637 -19.53 9.47 23.75
N VAL A 638 -19.06 8.64 24.68
CA VAL A 638 -18.32 7.41 24.37
C VAL A 638 -19.26 6.21 24.35
N ASP A 639 -19.41 5.56 23.20
CA ASP A 639 -20.10 4.26 23.10
C ASP A 639 -19.21 3.14 23.66
N LEU A 640 -19.30 2.91 24.97
CA LEU A 640 -18.46 1.93 25.67
C LEU A 640 -18.62 0.51 25.12
N ALA A 641 -19.84 0.11 24.80
CA ALA A 641 -20.14 -1.21 24.27
C ALA A 641 -19.63 -1.36 22.83
N GLY A 642 -19.80 -0.33 21.99
CA GLY A 642 -19.26 -0.30 20.63
C GLY A 642 -17.73 -0.37 20.59
N ILE A 643 -17.04 0.31 21.52
CA ILE A 643 -15.58 0.22 21.66
C ILE A 643 -15.17 -1.18 22.10
N GLY A 644 -15.80 -1.72 23.15
CA GLY A 644 -15.50 -3.07 23.63
C GLY A 644 -15.70 -4.14 22.56
N TRP A 645 -16.78 -4.01 21.78
CA TRP A 645 -17.05 -4.84 20.60
C TRP A 645 -15.92 -4.71 19.57
N SER A 646 -15.58 -3.47 19.17
CA SER A 646 -14.54 -3.22 18.17
C SER A 646 -13.18 -3.79 18.59
N LEU A 647 -12.79 -3.61 19.85
CA LEU A 647 -11.55 -4.17 20.42
C LEU A 647 -11.54 -5.70 20.37
N ALA A 648 -12.69 -6.35 20.55
CA ALA A 648 -12.79 -7.80 20.58
C ALA A 648 -12.81 -8.45 19.19
N VAL A 649 -13.48 -7.83 18.21
CA VAL A 649 -13.77 -8.48 16.91
C VAL A 649 -12.94 -7.95 15.73
N SER A 650 -12.39 -6.74 15.85
CA SER A 650 -11.76 -6.02 14.73
C SER A 650 -10.27 -5.73 14.92
N ARG A 651 -9.68 -6.24 16.00
CA ARG A 651 -8.26 -6.06 16.33
C ARG A 651 -7.58 -7.40 16.49
N ALA A 652 -6.30 -7.45 16.11
CA ALA A 652 -5.46 -8.60 16.38
C ALA A 652 -5.31 -8.78 17.91
N ALA A 653 -5.72 -9.93 18.43
CA ALA A 653 -5.43 -10.37 19.79
C ALA A 653 -3.95 -10.76 19.95
N LEU A 654 -3.09 -9.75 20.11
CA LEU A 654 -1.63 -9.89 20.23
C LEU A 654 -1.22 -10.54 21.57
N GLU A 655 0.07 -10.83 21.73
CA GLU A 655 0.62 -11.71 22.75
C GLU A 655 0.50 -11.15 24.18
N GLN A 656 0.78 -9.86 24.37
CA GLN A 656 0.58 -9.17 25.65
C GLN A 656 -0.85 -8.64 25.69
N ARG A 657 -1.63 -9.06 26.68
CA ARG A 657 -3.06 -8.74 26.78
C ARG A 657 -3.40 -8.20 28.16
N ALA A 658 -4.25 -7.19 28.18
CA ALA A 658 -4.92 -6.70 29.38
C ALA A 658 -6.44 -6.62 29.13
N VAL A 659 -7.22 -6.72 30.19
CA VAL A 659 -8.67 -6.51 30.14
C VAL A 659 -9.02 -5.50 31.21
N VAL A 660 -9.66 -4.40 30.79
CA VAL A 660 -10.26 -3.43 31.70
C VAL A 660 -11.75 -3.70 31.73
N LEU A 661 -12.32 -3.80 32.94
CA LEU A 661 -13.75 -3.96 33.17
C LEU A 661 -14.28 -2.64 33.72
N GLY A 662 -15.22 -2.03 33.02
CA GLY A 662 -15.80 -0.75 33.42
C GLY A 662 -17.29 -0.66 33.11
N ALA A 663 -18.01 0.08 33.94
CA ALA A 663 -19.41 0.47 33.76
C ALA A 663 -19.55 1.88 33.16
N ASP A 664 -18.52 2.72 33.31
CA ASP A 664 -18.50 4.09 32.81
C ASP A 664 -17.11 4.52 32.30
N ALA A 665 -17.06 5.67 31.62
CA ALA A 665 -15.84 6.22 31.04
C ALA A 665 -14.74 6.54 32.08
N GLY A 666 -15.11 6.88 33.32
CA GLY A 666 -14.16 7.18 34.39
C GLY A 666 -13.45 5.92 34.89
N GLU A 667 -14.18 4.81 35.02
CA GLU A 667 -13.59 3.51 35.34
C GLU A 667 -12.61 3.04 34.24
N PHE A 668 -12.96 3.24 32.96
CA PHE A 668 -12.05 2.92 31.86
C PHE A 668 -10.81 3.83 31.85
N ALA A 669 -10.96 5.14 32.02
CA ALA A 669 -9.83 6.07 32.06
C ALA A 669 -8.87 5.79 33.24
N SER A 670 -9.39 5.29 34.37
CA SER A 670 -8.56 4.90 35.51
C SER A 670 -7.93 3.50 35.39
N GLY A 671 -8.54 2.61 34.62
CA GLY A 671 -8.11 1.22 34.48
C GLY A 671 -7.12 0.99 33.33
N LEU A 672 -7.15 1.86 32.32
CA LEU A 672 -6.14 1.98 31.27
C LEU A 672 -4.91 2.69 31.80
#